data_AF-A0A443LL14-F1
#
_entry.id   AF-A0A443LL14-F1
#
_cell.length_a   1.000
_cell.length_b   1.000
_cell.length_c   1.000
_cell.angle_alpha   90.00
_cell.angle_beta   90.00
_cell.angle_gamma   90.00
#
_symmetry.space_group_name_H-M   'P 1'
#
loop_
_entity.id
_entity.type
_entity.pdbx_description
1 polymer ?
#
loop_
_entity_poly.entity_id
_entity_poly.type
_entity_poly.pdbx_seq_one_letter_code
_entity_poly.pdbx_strand_id
1 'polypeptide(L)'
;MRVLLYVEPHPIRDTLTHFADIVREFLPLLSSAPGFDIRLFANEATFTHLGKTHLSPHDNRLIHTTRDEEALFSQYQKLPWETEGLPVWLKLMSGKGKVSEQQLDLLRRIWNIFPFEVIVHWGENGAVTRFLEERPVTRVAMELGCTRPPFLNSLVMDPYGTNGAGVVPKLTIEDLRGIVDNQSMSRHEALFGFSQSIAAPGYAQQFQPLPGELDARWMNQKAAFLPLQLFDDANLLRFSPYNTVSDVVLEVVPKLAEAGYMTIIKPHPASKVRKGSLYANSFARRALHPWSDRIIWCDDSTPLANSRLFNLADIVVTVNSSVGFEALYYDKPVVVLGDAVYKPKGMFPTLDDVLSGSFDRDAYLDAAGILRNFMLGGYLQPEAIRRDPSGFGCRLSLIRQLQQIGGGDPVKFASGYWKACAPAHKSLASSAVFWGLSVPDQAEFGVPAIPPKSAPAAARTAAPKEPRPRATLGYRPIVRRLRQHLEIQSIQATTEWLDAMWSTEQGRAEVITIGRLVDPDYYLAVNRDVAKTGITPVEHFLHRGFAEARTPAPSIPAATAMQTLSHLRRAAEIMANGGSADFVTTPDDAIAENYLPMFRRLVAHVRADSNDTFLSWLDSQWSTPAGRSRIIELGGFVDPEYYLATYGDVRAAGVDPVRHYCNAGILEGRAPRKSLRAVKADVVWENLRQAASADALGLAEFPFAEDVEVRRQAQLHAIGKRTGNRIAVVAHLYYTDLVPEILEHLKAIREPFDLIVTMPDWGTRRIVEMVRAAYPDALFYAAPNRGRDIGPFIDLLPAMLEKDYDAVLKLQTKRGYFRADRMIPEFGEMWREETLSALLGSPERVAEILDAFRSRKPLNMVGPEPFLLSLDKYPYHDNGTLAESLLDDIGAKDGAFYAGTMFWVRLSCLRPLAELKLTHFAPESGANDGALAHLVERLFGQAAGSGTDALASAPVDPGQPLDVAPRPATITVDAYFTERQKELRTRKTKDGQGALIW
;
A
#
# COMPACT_ATOMS: atom_id res chain seq x y z
N MET A 1 5.97 -28.60 -30.66
CA MET A 1 5.34 -28.12 -29.43
C MET A 1 5.40 -26.60 -29.37
N ARG A 2 4.26 -25.92 -29.28
CA ARG A 2 4.20 -24.46 -29.12
C ARG A 2 4.22 -24.08 -27.65
N VAL A 3 5.18 -23.27 -27.24
CA VAL A 3 5.43 -22.89 -25.84
C VAL A 3 5.42 -21.39 -25.70
N LEU A 4 4.65 -20.87 -24.74
CA LEU A 4 4.70 -19.48 -24.33
C LEU A 4 5.53 -19.36 -23.04
N LEU A 5 6.61 -18.59 -23.06
CA LEU A 5 7.27 -18.09 -21.86
C LEU A 5 6.59 -16.78 -21.48
N TYR A 6 5.75 -16.82 -20.44
CA TYR A 6 4.97 -15.69 -19.95
C TYR A 6 5.66 -15.10 -18.70
N VAL A 7 6.32 -13.96 -18.86
CA VAL A 7 6.90 -13.23 -17.73
C VAL A 7 5.94 -12.12 -17.31
N GLU A 8 5.63 -12.08 -16.01
CA GLU A 8 4.64 -11.20 -15.40
C GLU A 8 4.79 -9.74 -15.91
N PRO A 9 3.81 -9.23 -16.68
CA PRO A 9 3.88 -7.88 -17.21
C PRO A 9 3.40 -6.81 -16.21
N HIS A 10 2.71 -7.20 -15.13
CA HIS A 10 2.22 -6.25 -14.11
C HIS A 10 3.38 -5.65 -13.31
N PRO A 11 3.34 -4.33 -13.03
CA PRO A 11 4.34 -3.70 -12.18
C PRO A 11 4.32 -4.28 -10.76
N ILE A 12 5.51 -4.58 -10.24
CA ILE A 12 5.72 -5.08 -8.89
C ILE A 12 6.81 -4.23 -8.25
N ARG A 13 6.60 -3.76 -7.02
CA ARG A 13 7.58 -2.96 -6.26
C ARG A 13 8.00 -1.68 -7.00
N ASP A 14 7.01 -0.93 -7.48
CA ASP A 14 7.14 0.33 -8.24
C ASP A 14 7.93 0.21 -9.56
N THR A 15 8.13 -1.02 -10.06
CA THR A 15 8.87 -1.27 -11.30
C THR A 15 8.14 -2.21 -12.24
N LEU A 16 8.13 -1.87 -13.54
CA LEU A 16 7.68 -2.75 -14.62
C LEU A 16 8.74 -3.79 -15.00
N THR A 17 9.99 -3.62 -14.56
CA THR A 17 11.13 -4.43 -14.99
C THR A 17 11.59 -5.39 -13.89
N HIS A 18 10.70 -5.72 -12.93
CA HIS A 18 11.05 -6.52 -11.76
C HIS A 18 11.69 -7.85 -12.14
N PHE A 19 11.18 -8.48 -13.20
CA PHE A 19 11.62 -9.77 -13.71
C PHE A 19 12.46 -9.67 -15.00
N ALA A 20 13.09 -8.53 -15.27
CA ALA A 20 13.94 -8.37 -16.45
C ALA A 20 15.10 -9.38 -16.48
N ASP A 21 15.67 -9.71 -15.31
CA ASP A 21 16.70 -10.75 -15.21
C ASP A 21 16.17 -12.13 -15.63
N ILE A 22 14.91 -12.45 -15.31
CA ILE A 22 14.27 -13.71 -15.74
C ILE A 22 14.07 -13.73 -17.25
N VAL A 23 13.59 -12.63 -17.85
CA VAL A 23 13.49 -12.52 -19.31
C VAL A 23 14.86 -12.76 -19.95
N ARG A 24 15.92 -12.11 -19.43
CA ARG A 24 17.29 -12.27 -19.94
C ARG A 24 17.75 -13.72 -19.90
N GLU A 25 17.45 -14.43 -18.82
CA GLU A 25 17.84 -15.84 -18.66
C GLU A 25 17.03 -16.78 -19.55
N PHE A 26 15.79 -16.42 -19.91
CA PHE A 26 14.95 -17.16 -20.84
C PHE A 26 15.31 -16.95 -22.32
N LEU A 27 15.96 -15.83 -22.70
CA LEU A 27 16.31 -15.56 -24.11
C LEU A 27 17.06 -16.72 -24.80
N PRO A 28 18.07 -17.37 -24.18
CA PRO A 28 18.74 -18.53 -24.79
C PRO A 28 17.80 -19.68 -25.16
N LEU A 29 16.64 -19.82 -24.51
CA LEU A 29 15.67 -20.89 -24.77
C LEU A 29 14.90 -20.70 -26.08
N LEU A 30 14.86 -19.48 -26.62
CA LEU A 30 14.08 -19.14 -27.83
C LEU A 30 14.68 -19.70 -29.13
N SER A 31 15.95 -20.13 -29.10
CA SER A 31 16.73 -20.39 -30.32
C SER A 31 17.07 -21.86 -30.60
N SER A 32 16.64 -22.81 -29.78
CA SER A 32 17.62 -23.88 -29.42
C SER A 32 17.07 -25.26 -29.04
N ALA A 33 15.77 -25.56 -29.20
CA ALA A 33 15.26 -26.92 -29.01
C ALA A 33 14.53 -27.44 -30.28
N PRO A 34 15.07 -28.47 -30.98
CA PRO A 34 14.41 -29.10 -32.11
C PRO A 34 13.00 -29.58 -31.75
N GLY A 35 11.99 -29.23 -32.56
CA GLY A 35 10.60 -29.60 -32.31
C GLY A 35 9.81 -28.62 -31.42
N PHE A 36 10.42 -27.52 -30.96
CA PHE A 36 9.74 -26.47 -30.20
C PHE A 36 9.62 -25.17 -30.99
N ASP A 37 8.45 -24.55 -30.91
CA ASP A 37 8.23 -23.15 -31.27
C ASP A 37 8.00 -22.41 -29.95
N ILE A 38 9.06 -21.80 -29.41
CA ILE A 38 9.03 -21.11 -28.13
C ILE A 38 8.94 -19.62 -28.41
N ARG A 39 7.97 -18.95 -27.79
CA ARG A 39 7.82 -17.49 -27.85
C ARG A 39 7.82 -16.91 -26.46
N LEU A 40 8.37 -15.71 -26.31
CA LEU A 40 8.42 -15.03 -25.02
C LEU A 40 7.53 -13.80 -25.05
N PHE A 41 6.73 -13.65 -24.01
CA PHE A 41 5.92 -12.47 -23.74
C PHE A 41 6.40 -11.80 -22.45
N ALA A 42 6.56 -10.49 -22.51
CA ALA A 42 6.78 -9.58 -21.39
C ALA A 42 6.27 -8.18 -21.78
N ASN A 43 6.20 -7.24 -20.84
CA ASN A 43 5.86 -5.84 -21.15
C ASN A 43 6.96 -5.13 -21.96
N GLU A 44 6.61 -4.09 -22.73
CA GLU A 44 7.59 -3.34 -23.53
C GLU A 44 8.64 -2.65 -22.66
N ALA A 45 8.28 -2.21 -21.45
CA ALA A 45 9.23 -1.62 -20.51
C ALA A 45 10.40 -2.59 -20.18
N THR A 46 10.11 -3.88 -20.03
CA THR A 46 11.11 -4.93 -19.78
C THR A 46 11.96 -5.18 -21.02
N PHE A 47 11.35 -5.26 -22.20
CA PHE A 47 12.11 -5.38 -23.45
C PHE A 47 13.03 -4.18 -23.67
N THR A 48 12.51 -2.97 -23.48
CA THR A 48 13.27 -1.73 -23.58
C THR A 48 14.43 -1.70 -22.59
N HIS A 49 14.22 -2.17 -21.36
CA HIS A 49 15.26 -2.25 -20.33
C HIS A 49 16.42 -3.19 -20.71
N LEU A 50 16.13 -4.34 -21.30
CA LEU A 50 17.16 -5.27 -21.77
C LEU A 50 17.91 -4.74 -22.98
N GLY A 51 17.25 -3.95 -23.83
CA GLY A 51 17.85 -3.27 -24.97
C GLY A 51 18.04 -4.18 -26.20
N LYS A 52 18.22 -3.53 -27.36
CA LYS A 52 18.26 -4.19 -28.67
C LYS A 52 19.37 -5.22 -28.82
N THR A 53 20.52 -5.02 -28.17
CA THR A 53 21.66 -5.95 -28.23
C THR A 53 21.29 -7.34 -27.73
N HIS A 54 20.45 -7.43 -26.69
CA HIS A 54 20.02 -8.70 -26.13
C HIS A 54 18.81 -9.29 -26.88
N LEU A 55 17.92 -8.44 -27.43
CA LEU A 55 16.65 -8.89 -28.00
C LEU A 55 16.67 -9.17 -29.51
N SER A 56 17.46 -8.42 -30.29
CA SER A 56 17.47 -8.52 -31.75
C SER A 56 17.69 -9.93 -32.33
N PRO A 57 18.46 -10.85 -31.69
CA PRO A 57 18.56 -12.23 -32.18
C PRO A 57 17.24 -13.03 -32.08
N HIS A 58 16.26 -12.51 -31.35
CA HIS A 58 15.03 -13.20 -30.97
C HIS A 58 13.76 -12.44 -31.38
N ASP A 59 13.84 -11.32 -32.10
CA ASP A 59 12.69 -10.44 -32.41
C ASP A 59 11.48 -11.18 -32.99
N ASN A 60 11.71 -12.19 -33.84
CA ASN A 60 10.64 -13.01 -34.43
C ASN A 60 10.00 -14.04 -33.48
N ARG A 61 10.52 -14.17 -32.26
CA ARG A 61 10.02 -15.03 -31.18
C ARG A 61 9.44 -14.21 -30.01
N LEU A 62 9.54 -12.89 -30.04
CA LEU A 62 8.95 -12.03 -29.02
C LEU A 62 7.48 -11.75 -29.35
N ILE A 63 6.63 -11.82 -28.34
CA ILE A 63 5.26 -11.36 -28.42
C ILE A 63 5.20 -10.06 -27.63
N HIS A 64 4.96 -8.98 -28.37
CA HIS A 64 4.89 -7.62 -27.83
C HIS A 64 3.50 -7.31 -27.26
N THR A 65 3.46 -6.39 -26.31
CA THR A 65 2.19 -5.82 -25.83
C THR A 65 1.60 -4.90 -26.88
N THR A 66 0.28 -4.75 -26.88
CA THR A 66 -0.36 -3.67 -27.63
C THR A 66 -0.13 -2.33 -26.92
N ARG A 67 -0.38 -1.21 -27.63
CA ARG A 67 -0.33 0.12 -27.01
C ARG A 67 -1.27 0.23 -25.80
N ASP A 68 -2.45 -0.37 -25.88
CA ASP A 68 -3.45 -0.33 -24.81
C ASP A 68 -3.04 -1.17 -23.60
N GLU A 69 -2.46 -2.35 -23.84
CA GLU A 69 -1.92 -3.21 -22.78
C GLU A 69 -0.75 -2.54 -22.05
N GLU A 70 0.17 -1.92 -22.79
CA GLU A 70 1.30 -1.21 -22.17
C GLU A 70 0.85 0.04 -21.41
N ALA A 71 -0.17 0.74 -21.91
CA ALA A 71 -0.80 1.85 -21.20
C ALA A 71 -1.46 1.39 -19.89
N LEU A 72 -2.11 0.22 -19.88
CA LEU A 72 -2.66 -0.38 -18.67
C LEU A 72 -1.56 -0.69 -17.64
N PHE A 73 -0.47 -1.35 -18.04
CA PHE A 73 0.64 -1.63 -17.11
C PHE A 73 1.27 -0.35 -16.56
N SER A 74 1.46 0.66 -17.42
CA SER A 74 1.96 1.99 -17.03
C SER A 74 1.01 2.73 -16.08
N GLN A 75 -0.30 2.52 -16.21
CA GLN A 75 -1.29 3.06 -15.28
C GLN A 75 -1.13 2.42 -13.89
N TYR A 76 -1.04 1.10 -13.83
CA TYR A 76 -0.85 0.39 -12.56
C TYR A 76 0.50 0.69 -11.90
N GLN A 77 1.54 1.05 -12.66
CA GLN A 77 2.85 1.41 -12.10
C GLN A 77 2.81 2.70 -11.29
N LYS A 78 1.82 3.58 -11.55
CA LYS A 78 1.65 4.83 -10.81
C LYS A 78 1.08 4.61 -9.40
N LEU A 79 0.52 3.44 -9.13
CA LEU A 79 0.02 3.08 -7.82
C LEU A 79 1.20 2.86 -6.87
N PRO A 80 1.29 3.56 -5.72
CA PRO A 80 2.32 3.31 -4.74
C PRO A 80 2.27 1.84 -4.28
N TRP A 81 3.39 1.12 -4.38
CA TRP A 81 3.44 -0.31 -4.10
C TRP A 81 2.89 -0.68 -2.73
N GLU A 82 3.28 0.03 -1.68
CA GLU A 82 2.95 -0.36 -0.30
C GLU A 82 1.44 -0.21 0.03
N THR A 83 0.76 0.78 -0.54
CA THR A 83 -0.62 1.13 -0.17
C THR A 83 -1.65 0.62 -1.17
N GLU A 84 -1.34 0.64 -2.47
CA GLU A 84 -2.31 0.37 -3.54
C GLU A 84 -1.85 -0.75 -4.47
N GLY A 85 -0.57 -0.78 -4.85
CA GLY A 85 -0.02 -1.77 -5.78
C GLY A 85 -0.02 -3.19 -5.22
N LEU A 86 0.39 -3.37 -3.96
CA LEU A 86 0.46 -4.67 -3.30
C LEU A 86 -0.91 -5.35 -3.20
N PRO A 87 -1.99 -4.70 -2.70
CA PRO A 87 -3.34 -5.28 -2.73
C PRO A 87 -3.82 -5.67 -4.13
N VAL A 88 -3.51 -4.87 -5.16
CA VAL A 88 -3.86 -5.17 -6.56
C VAL A 88 -3.12 -6.41 -7.04
N TRP A 89 -1.82 -6.52 -6.78
CA TRP A 89 -1.02 -7.69 -7.13
C TRP A 89 -1.46 -8.96 -6.38
N LEU A 90 -1.81 -8.87 -5.10
CA LEU A 90 -2.38 -10.00 -4.34
C LEU A 90 -3.68 -10.50 -4.99
N LYS A 91 -4.57 -9.58 -5.40
CA LYS A 91 -5.80 -9.93 -6.13
C LYS A 91 -5.48 -10.63 -7.46
N LEU A 92 -4.56 -10.09 -8.27
CA LEU A 92 -4.08 -10.72 -9.51
C LEU A 92 -3.57 -12.15 -9.26
N MET A 93 -2.69 -12.33 -8.27
CA MET A 93 -2.17 -13.64 -7.91
C MET A 93 -3.31 -14.63 -7.58
N SER A 94 -4.32 -14.19 -6.84
CA SER A 94 -5.51 -15.00 -6.51
C SER A 94 -6.51 -15.21 -7.65
N GLY A 95 -6.27 -14.64 -8.83
CA GLY A 95 -7.18 -14.71 -9.99
C GLY A 95 -8.38 -13.77 -9.91
N LYS A 96 -8.33 -12.79 -9.00
CA LYS A 96 -9.45 -11.88 -8.68
C LYS A 96 -9.15 -10.46 -9.14
N GLY A 97 -10.22 -9.69 -9.32
CA GLY A 97 -10.16 -8.27 -9.62
C GLY A 97 -9.79 -7.92 -11.06
N LYS A 98 -9.89 -6.63 -11.37
CA LYS A 98 -9.81 -6.09 -12.73
C LYS A 98 -8.50 -6.44 -13.45
N VAL A 99 -7.37 -6.41 -12.76
CA VAL A 99 -6.06 -6.75 -13.35
C VAL A 99 -6.02 -8.22 -13.80
N SER A 100 -6.60 -9.13 -13.03
CA SER A 100 -6.67 -10.53 -13.42
C SER A 100 -7.54 -10.73 -14.67
N GLU A 101 -8.63 -9.98 -14.82
CA GLU A 101 -9.49 -10.04 -16.00
C GLU A 101 -8.76 -9.50 -17.23
N GLN A 102 -8.08 -8.36 -17.10
CA GLN A 102 -7.30 -7.75 -18.18
C GLN A 102 -6.14 -8.66 -18.63
N GLN A 103 -5.44 -9.32 -17.70
CA GLN A 103 -4.41 -10.28 -18.07
C GLN A 103 -4.98 -11.55 -18.70
N LEU A 104 -6.17 -11.97 -18.31
CA LEU A 104 -6.86 -13.10 -18.94
C LEU A 104 -7.23 -12.76 -20.40
N ASP A 105 -7.72 -11.54 -20.67
CA ASP A 105 -7.97 -11.06 -22.03
C ASP A 105 -6.70 -10.97 -22.87
N LEU A 106 -5.61 -10.51 -22.26
CA LEU A 106 -4.29 -10.52 -22.88
C LEU A 106 -3.85 -11.95 -23.24
N LEU A 107 -3.99 -12.92 -22.32
CA LEU A 107 -3.65 -14.32 -22.59
C LEU A 107 -4.51 -14.90 -23.73
N ARG A 108 -5.81 -14.57 -23.79
CA ARG A 108 -6.70 -14.94 -24.91
C ARG A 108 -6.21 -14.36 -26.23
N ARG A 109 -5.79 -13.08 -26.25
CA ARG A 109 -5.21 -12.45 -27.44
C ARG A 109 -3.93 -13.15 -27.87
N ILE A 110 -2.99 -13.38 -26.94
CA ILE A 110 -1.73 -14.08 -27.22
C ILE A 110 -2.03 -15.46 -27.80
N TRP A 111 -2.97 -16.21 -27.22
CA TRP A 111 -3.31 -17.53 -27.70
C TRP A 111 -3.95 -17.50 -29.10
N ASN A 112 -4.75 -16.49 -29.42
CA ASN A 112 -5.33 -16.34 -30.75
C ASN A 112 -4.27 -16.10 -31.85
N ILE A 113 -3.20 -15.35 -31.55
CA ILE A 113 -2.08 -15.13 -32.51
C ILE A 113 -1.06 -16.28 -32.50
N PHE A 114 -0.95 -16.96 -31.37
CA PHE A 114 0.00 -18.03 -31.13
C PHE A 114 -0.64 -19.07 -30.21
N PRO A 115 -1.37 -20.06 -30.75
CA PRO A 115 -2.07 -21.04 -29.93
C PRO A 115 -1.05 -22.01 -29.36
N PHE A 116 -0.52 -21.65 -28.19
CA PHE A 116 0.45 -22.42 -27.44
C PHE A 116 -0.22 -23.61 -26.75
N GLU A 117 0.54 -24.69 -26.61
CA GLU A 117 0.15 -25.94 -25.95
C GLU A 117 0.67 -26.00 -24.51
N VAL A 118 1.75 -25.25 -24.24
CA VAL A 118 2.38 -25.13 -22.92
C VAL A 118 2.58 -23.66 -22.60
N ILE A 119 2.24 -23.26 -21.38
CA ILE A 119 2.59 -21.96 -20.81
C ILE A 119 3.56 -22.15 -19.65
N VAL A 120 4.71 -21.48 -19.75
CA VAL A 120 5.72 -21.42 -18.70
C VAL A 120 5.67 -20.03 -18.11
N HIS A 121 5.47 -19.88 -16.81
CA HIS A 121 5.44 -18.57 -16.17
C HIS A 121 6.29 -18.51 -14.91
N TRP A 122 6.80 -17.33 -14.58
CA TRP A 122 7.59 -17.10 -13.38
C TRP A 122 6.71 -16.66 -12.21
N GLY A 123 6.84 -17.33 -11.07
CA GLY A 123 6.04 -17.09 -9.87
C GLY A 123 4.59 -17.54 -10.01
N GLU A 124 3.73 -16.99 -9.17
CA GLU A 124 2.30 -17.27 -9.14
C GLU A 124 1.49 -16.25 -9.93
N ASN A 125 0.56 -16.70 -10.77
CA ASN A 125 -0.33 -15.83 -11.53
C ASN A 125 -1.73 -16.45 -11.65
N GLY A 126 -2.73 -15.74 -11.12
CA GLY A 126 -4.11 -16.22 -11.10
C GLY A 126 -4.83 -16.08 -12.43
N ALA A 127 -4.43 -15.13 -13.29
CA ALA A 127 -4.95 -15.03 -14.65
C ALA A 127 -4.52 -16.23 -15.49
N VAL A 128 -3.27 -16.69 -15.34
CA VAL A 128 -2.81 -17.96 -15.94
C VAL A 128 -3.65 -19.11 -15.41
N THR A 129 -3.88 -19.20 -14.10
CA THR A 129 -4.72 -20.28 -13.53
C THR A 129 -6.10 -20.33 -14.17
N ARG A 130 -6.78 -19.18 -14.27
CA ARG A 130 -8.09 -19.05 -14.94
C ARG A 130 -8.04 -19.41 -16.43
N PHE A 131 -6.97 -19.04 -17.11
CA PHE A 131 -6.81 -19.36 -18.53
C PHE A 131 -6.74 -20.87 -18.80
N LEU A 132 -6.16 -21.66 -17.88
CA LEU A 132 -6.08 -23.13 -17.98
C LEU A 132 -7.45 -23.79 -17.78
N GLU A 133 -8.38 -23.14 -17.09
CA GLU A 133 -9.77 -23.62 -16.97
C GLU A 133 -10.53 -23.47 -18.29
N GLU A 134 -10.14 -22.49 -19.12
CA GLU A 134 -10.78 -22.20 -20.40
C GLU A 134 -10.17 -22.97 -21.58
N ARG A 135 -8.93 -23.44 -21.45
CA ARG A 135 -8.14 -23.99 -22.56
C ARG A 135 -7.31 -25.19 -22.12
N PRO A 136 -7.17 -26.24 -22.96
CA PRO A 136 -6.39 -27.44 -22.66
C PRO A 136 -4.88 -27.19 -22.81
N VAL A 137 -4.35 -26.21 -22.08
CA VAL A 137 -2.93 -25.84 -22.07
C VAL A 137 -2.27 -26.45 -20.84
N THR A 138 -1.05 -26.98 -21.00
CA THR A 138 -0.25 -27.42 -19.85
C THR A 138 0.47 -26.22 -19.22
N ARG A 139 0.31 -26.03 -17.92
CA ARG A 139 1.12 -25.08 -17.15
C ARG A 139 2.45 -25.69 -16.73
N VAL A 140 3.49 -24.86 -16.71
CA VAL A 140 4.73 -25.09 -15.98
C VAL A 140 5.08 -23.81 -15.23
N ALA A 141 4.75 -23.77 -13.94
CA ALA A 141 5.11 -22.66 -13.07
C ALA A 141 6.56 -22.81 -12.63
N MET A 142 7.34 -21.75 -12.75
CA MET A 142 8.75 -21.70 -12.38
C MET A 142 8.98 -20.68 -11.28
N GLU A 143 9.77 -21.05 -10.29
CA GLU A 143 10.27 -20.13 -9.29
C GLU A 143 11.60 -20.69 -8.76
N LEU A 144 12.39 -19.82 -8.15
CA LEU A 144 13.53 -20.22 -7.36
C LEU A 144 13.14 -21.28 -6.30
N GLY A 145 13.93 -22.35 -6.19
CA GLY A 145 13.64 -23.51 -5.34
C GLY A 145 13.96 -23.28 -3.86
N CYS A 146 13.80 -24.29 -3.01
CA CYS A 146 14.01 -24.16 -1.56
C CYS A 146 15.46 -24.42 -1.10
N THR A 147 16.43 -24.37 -2.01
CA THR A 147 17.87 -24.47 -1.70
C THR A 147 18.68 -23.41 -2.46
N ARG A 148 19.73 -22.88 -1.82
CA ARG A 148 20.61 -21.82 -2.32
C ARG A 148 22.07 -22.08 -1.92
N PRO A 149 23.05 -21.47 -2.61
CA PRO A 149 24.45 -21.55 -2.21
C PRO A 149 24.61 -21.26 -0.71
N PRO A 150 25.34 -22.11 0.05
CA PRO A 150 26.26 -23.15 -0.40
C PRO A 150 25.63 -24.50 -0.80
N PHE A 151 24.32 -24.67 -0.63
CA PHE A 151 23.59 -25.87 -1.10
C PHE A 151 23.34 -25.81 -2.61
N LEU A 152 22.81 -26.89 -3.20
CA LEU A 152 22.34 -26.93 -4.58
C LEU A 152 21.54 -25.65 -4.91
N ASN A 153 21.98 -24.85 -5.88
CA ASN A 153 21.17 -23.73 -6.37
C ASN A 153 20.04 -24.28 -7.25
N SER A 154 18.82 -24.29 -6.71
CA SER A 154 17.70 -24.99 -7.34
C SER A 154 16.57 -24.06 -7.82
N LEU A 155 15.74 -24.60 -8.70
CA LEU A 155 14.43 -24.09 -9.08
C LEU A 155 13.35 -25.17 -8.96
N VAL A 156 12.10 -24.73 -9.05
CA VAL A 156 10.92 -25.58 -9.22
C VAL A 156 10.39 -25.41 -10.65
N MET A 157 9.95 -26.51 -11.26
CA MET A 157 9.20 -26.53 -12.53
C MET A 157 7.97 -27.42 -12.32
N ASP A 158 6.82 -26.81 -12.01
CA ASP A 158 5.69 -27.55 -11.46
C ASP A 158 4.35 -27.13 -12.13
N PRO A 159 3.53 -28.09 -12.60
CA PRO A 159 2.27 -27.79 -13.28
C PRO A 159 1.12 -27.37 -12.36
N TYR A 160 1.25 -27.56 -11.04
CA TYR A 160 0.28 -27.18 -10.02
C TYR A 160 0.50 -25.76 -9.47
N GLY A 161 1.70 -25.20 -9.62
CA GLY A 161 2.03 -23.84 -9.20
C GLY A 161 3.41 -23.78 -8.54
N THR A 162 3.74 -22.64 -7.97
CA THR A 162 4.96 -22.39 -7.19
C THR A 162 4.61 -22.13 -5.73
N ASN A 163 5.62 -22.04 -4.86
CA ASN A 163 5.40 -21.76 -3.44
C ASN A 163 4.43 -22.79 -2.81
N GLY A 164 3.45 -22.36 -2.01
CA GLY A 164 2.43 -23.24 -1.43
C GLY A 164 1.45 -23.86 -2.45
N ALA A 165 1.46 -23.44 -3.72
CA ALA A 165 0.59 -23.99 -4.76
C ALA A 165 1.18 -25.22 -5.47
N GLY A 166 2.46 -25.56 -5.27
CA GLY A 166 3.13 -26.69 -5.93
C GLY A 166 2.50 -28.07 -5.67
N VAL A 167 3.10 -29.11 -6.25
CA VAL A 167 2.60 -30.48 -6.09
C VAL A 167 2.80 -31.00 -4.66
N VAL A 168 3.92 -30.67 -4.00
CA VAL A 168 4.28 -31.26 -2.70
C VAL A 168 3.24 -31.00 -1.60
N PRO A 169 2.68 -29.79 -1.44
CA PRO A 169 1.54 -29.55 -0.53
C PRO A 169 0.30 -30.41 -0.76
N LYS A 170 0.17 -31.05 -1.93
CA LYS A 170 -0.94 -31.94 -2.27
C LYS A 170 -0.66 -33.39 -1.90
N LEU A 171 0.58 -33.74 -1.60
CA LEU A 171 1.05 -35.08 -1.25
C LEU A 171 1.08 -35.26 0.27
N THR A 172 0.89 -36.49 0.72
CA THR A 172 1.17 -36.93 2.09
C THR A 172 2.59 -37.50 2.18
N ILE A 173 3.10 -37.70 3.39
CA ILE A 173 4.39 -38.38 3.58
C ILE A 173 4.38 -39.82 3.03
N GLU A 174 3.24 -40.52 3.12
CA GLU A 174 3.09 -41.87 2.58
C GLU A 174 3.13 -41.90 1.06
N ASP A 175 2.55 -40.89 0.39
CA ASP A 175 2.70 -40.74 -1.06
C ASP A 175 4.17 -40.60 -1.44
N LEU A 176 4.94 -39.78 -0.69
CA LEU A 176 6.36 -39.61 -0.93
C LEU A 176 7.14 -40.92 -0.73
N ARG A 177 6.83 -41.69 0.32
CA ARG A 177 7.43 -43.03 0.53
C ARG A 177 7.19 -43.93 -0.66
N GLY A 178 5.98 -43.97 -1.19
CA GLY A 178 5.64 -44.75 -2.38
C GLY A 178 6.38 -44.28 -3.64
N ILE A 179 6.69 -42.98 -3.74
CA ILE A 179 7.41 -42.42 -4.90
C ILE A 179 8.89 -42.78 -4.88
N VAL A 180 9.52 -42.67 -3.71
CA VAL A 180 10.98 -42.90 -3.56
C VAL A 180 11.31 -44.34 -3.16
N ASP A 181 10.35 -45.26 -3.29
CA ASP A 181 10.47 -46.68 -2.92
C ASP A 181 10.96 -46.89 -1.47
N ASN A 182 10.44 -46.06 -0.55
CA ASN A 182 10.81 -45.97 0.86
C ASN A 182 12.31 -45.77 1.12
N GLN A 183 13.06 -45.28 0.13
CA GLN A 183 14.47 -44.94 0.30
C GLN A 183 14.60 -43.57 0.95
N SER A 184 15.24 -43.54 2.11
CA SER A 184 15.54 -42.32 2.84
C SER A 184 16.91 -41.78 2.43
N MET A 185 17.03 -40.45 2.31
CA MET A 185 18.31 -39.78 2.12
C MET A 185 18.79 -39.23 3.47
N SER A 186 19.96 -39.68 3.91
CA SER A 186 20.59 -39.21 5.13
C SER A 186 21.08 -37.77 5.00
N ARG A 187 21.31 -37.09 6.13
CA ARG A 187 21.91 -35.74 6.14
C ARG A 187 23.29 -35.73 5.50
N HIS A 188 24.03 -36.83 5.63
CA HIS A 188 25.37 -36.97 5.08
C HIS A 188 25.30 -37.00 3.55
N GLU A 189 24.45 -37.84 2.99
CA GLU A 189 24.23 -37.89 1.53
C GLU A 189 23.74 -36.55 0.98
N ALA A 190 22.82 -35.87 1.69
CA ALA A 190 22.36 -34.54 1.29
C ALA A 190 23.49 -33.50 1.31
N LEU A 191 24.28 -33.42 2.38
CA LEU A 191 25.37 -32.45 2.51
C LEU A 191 26.49 -32.70 1.49
N PHE A 192 26.89 -33.96 1.26
CA PHE A 192 27.99 -34.30 0.37
C PHE A 192 27.58 -34.38 -1.10
N GLY A 193 26.38 -34.90 -1.38
CA GLY A 193 25.86 -35.06 -2.74
C GLY A 193 25.05 -33.88 -3.27
N PHE A 194 24.63 -32.94 -2.40
CA PHE A 194 23.75 -31.81 -2.77
C PHE A 194 24.14 -30.42 -2.17
N SER A 195 25.43 -30.16 -1.90
CA SER A 195 26.12 -28.85 -1.75
C SER A 195 27.08 -28.39 -2.89
N GLN A 196 27.01 -27.13 -3.32
CA GLN A 196 27.83 -26.57 -4.43
C GLN A 196 29.33 -26.44 -4.16
N SER A 197 29.78 -26.59 -2.91
CA SER A 197 31.20 -26.61 -2.59
C SER A 197 31.45 -27.37 -1.30
N ILE A 198 32.29 -28.40 -1.38
CA ILE A 198 32.77 -29.13 -0.20
C ILE A 198 33.91 -28.37 0.50
N ALA A 199 34.60 -27.48 -0.24
CA ALA A 199 35.70 -26.65 0.28
C ALA A 199 35.25 -25.24 0.74
N ALA A 200 34.04 -24.79 0.38
CA ALA A 200 33.48 -23.48 0.71
C ALA A 200 32.27 -23.62 1.66
N PRO A 201 31.98 -22.65 2.52
CA PRO A 201 32.22 -22.83 3.94
C PRO A 201 30.94 -23.17 4.72
N GLY A 202 29.97 -23.90 4.16
CA GLY A 202 28.69 -24.18 4.84
C GLY A 202 28.83 -25.04 6.11
N TYR A 203 29.61 -26.12 6.03
CA TYR A 203 29.86 -27.04 7.16
C TYR A 203 30.92 -26.48 8.12
N ALA A 204 31.93 -25.76 7.63
CA ALA A 204 32.93 -25.12 8.48
C ALA A 204 32.37 -23.87 9.20
N GLN A 205 31.48 -23.08 8.56
CA GLN A 205 30.86 -21.89 9.17
C GLN A 205 30.07 -22.22 10.41
N GLN A 206 29.44 -23.40 10.49
CA GLN A 206 28.66 -23.79 11.67
C GLN A 206 29.52 -23.84 12.95
N PHE A 207 30.84 -24.03 12.79
CA PHE A 207 31.82 -24.12 13.88
C PHE A 207 32.67 -22.84 14.03
N GLN A 208 32.45 -21.81 13.20
CA GLN A 208 33.18 -20.57 13.38
C GLN A 208 32.73 -19.88 14.69
N PRO A 209 33.62 -19.18 15.41
CA PRO A 209 33.31 -18.47 16.65
C PRO A 209 32.43 -17.24 16.42
N LEU A 210 31.34 -17.12 17.16
CA LEU A 210 30.36 -16.05 17.00
C LEU A 210 31.01 -14.66 17.21
N PRO A 211 30.64 -13.65 16.40
CA PRO A 211 31.14 -12.30 16.60
C PRO A 211 30.67 -11.76 17.96
N GLY A 212 31.61 -11.32 18.80
CA GLY A 212 31.31 -10.67 20.08
C GLY A 212 30.55 -11.54 21.07
N GLU A 213 31.00 -12.79 21.26
CA GLU A 213 30.52 -13.81 22.22
C GLU A 213 29.07 -13.60 22.66
N LEU A 214 28.14 -14.28 21.97
CA LEU A 214 26.73 -14.37 22.37
C LEU A 214 26.66 -14.48 23.89
N ASP A 215 25.91 -13.54 24.49
CA ASP A 215 25.75 -13.35 25.91
C ASP A 215 25.76 -14.69 26.68
N ALA A 216 26.49 -14.77 27.79
CA ALA A 216 26.56 -15.95 28.65
C ALA A 216 25.17 -16.49 29.05
N ARG A 217 24.13 -15.64 29.00
CA ARG A 217 22.70 -16.02 29.11
C ARG A 217 22.27 -17.13 28.14
N TRP A 218 22.95 -17.32 27.02
CA TRP A 218 22.55 -18.20 25.93
C TRP A 218 23.11 -19.63 26.01
N MET A 219 24.31 -19.83 26.56
CA MET A 219 25.05 -21.11 26.46
C MET A 219 24.39 -22.33 27.12
N ASN A 220 23.30 -22.14 27.87
CA ASN A 220 22.57 -23.22 28.57
C ASN A 220 21.04 -23.15 28.37
N GLN A 221 20.53 -22.36 27.42
CA GLN A 221 19.09 -22.19 27.20
C GLN A 221 18.62 -22.98 25.97
N LYS A 222 17.35 -23.40 25.97
CA LYS A 222 16.71 -23.89 24.75
C LYS A 222 16.63 -22.74 23.75
N ALA A 223 16.95 -22.98 22.48
CA ALA A 223 16.99 -21.95 21.45
C ALA A 223 16.07 -22.27 20.27
N ALA A 224 15.27 -21.29 19.85
CA ALA A 224 14.44 -21.38 18.67
C ALA A 224 14.91 -20.36 17.64
N PHE A 225 15.07 -20.77 16.37
CA PHE A 225 15.43 -19.87 15.29
C PHE A 225 14.21 -19.48 14.44
N LEU A 226 13.95 -18.18 14.35
CA LEU A 226 12.85 -17.58 13.61
C LEU A 226 13.37 -16.64 12.50
N PRO A 227 13.53 -17.13 11.26
CA PRO A 227 13.77 -16.27 10.09
C PRO A 227 12.51 -15.48 9.72
N LEU A 228 12.62 -14.16 9.61
CA LEU A 228 11.54 -13.29 9.12
C LEU A 228 11.56 -13.17 7.60
N GLN A 229 10.38 -12.98 7.01
CA GLN A 229 10.19 -12.72 5.58
C GLN A 229 9.98 -11.23 5.32
N LEU A 230 9.93 -10.87 4.04
CA LEU A 230 9.65 -9.48 3.62
C LEU A 230 8.15 -9.19 3.80
N PHE A 231 7.81 -7.93 4.10
CA PHE A 231 6.42 -7.52 4.28
C PHE A 231 5.55 -7.75 3.04
N ASP A 232 6.17 -7.77 1.86
CA ASP A 232 5.56 -7.94 0.54
C ASP A 232 5.95 -9.27 -0.13
N ASP A 233 6.21 -10.30 0.67
CA ASP A 233 6.47 -11.67 0.21
C ASP A 233 5.15 -12.40 -0.07
N ALA A 234 5.00 -12.97 -1.27
CA ALA A 234 3.82 -13.78 -1.62
C ALA A 234 3.66 -14.99 -0.70
N ASN A 235 4.76 -15.59 -0.25
CA ASN A 235 4.73 -16.72 0.67
C ASN A 235 4.06 -16.33 1.99
N LEU A 236 4.41 -15.16 2.55
CA LEU A 236 3.78 -14.62 3.75
C LEU A 236 2.30 -14.30 3.48
N LEU A 237 2.00 -13.51 2.45
CA LEU A 237 0.69 -12.89 2.29
C LEU A 237 -0.39 -13.77 1.64
N ARG A 238 0.01 -14.86 0.95
CA ARG A 238 -0.93 -15.74 0.22
C ARG A 238 -0.93 -17.17 0.73
N PHE A 239 0.22 -17.67 1.15
CA PHE A 239 0.43 -19.06 1.52
C PHE A 239 0.61 -19.22 3.03
N SER A 240 0.08 -18.30 3.82
CA SER A 240 0.12 -18.37 5.28
C SER A 240 -1.14 -17.74 5.89
N PRO A 241 -1.43 -18.01 7.17
CA PRO A 241 -2.52 -17.35 7.87
C PRO A 241 -2.20 -15.90 8.28
N TYR A 242 -1.00 -15.39 7.98
CA TYR A 242 -0.51 -14.09 8.44
C TYR A 242 -0.64 -13.00 7.37
N ASN A 243 -0.90 -11.77 7.82
CA ASN A 243 -0.95 -10.60 6.96
C ASN A 243 0.26 -9.69 7.16
N THR A 244 0.95 -9.81 8.29
CA THR A 244 2.12 -8.99 8.62
C THR A 244 3.23 -9.79 9.30
N VAL A 245 4.45 -9.25 9.28
CA VAL A 245 5.58 -9.79 10.06
C VAL A 245 5.30 -9.70 11.57
N SER A 246 4.55 -8.69 12.02
CA SER A 246 4.15 -8.55 13.42
C SER A 246 3.23 -9.70 13.86
N ASP A 247 2.30 -10.12 13.02
CA ASP A 247 1.39 -11.25 13.33
C ASP A 247 2.19 -12.52 13.64
N VAL A 248 3.24 -12.78 12.85
CA VAL A 248 4.12 -13.95 13.01
C VAL A 248 4.83 -13.91 14.36
N VAL A 249 5.48 -12.80 14.69
CA VAL A 249 6.28 -12.74 15.92
C VAL A 249 5.39 -12.72 17.18
N LEU A 250 4.23 -12.09 17.13
CA LEU A 250 3.29 -12.03 18.25
C LEU A 250 2.55 -13.34 18.49
N GLU A 251 2.45 -14.22 17.48
CA GLU A 251 1.97 -15.58 17.70
C GLU A 251 3.08 -16.49 18.26
N VAL A 252 4.28 -16.40 17.69
CA VAL A 252 5.35 -17.38 17.93
C VAL A 252 6.14 -17.10 19.20
N VAL A 253 6.59 -15.85 19.41
CA VAL A 253 7.55 -15.50 20.47
C VAL A 253 6.96 -15.70 21.88
N PRO A 254 5.72 -15.29 22.18
CA PRO A 254 5.15 -15.48 23.52
C PRO A 254 5.09 -16.96 23.91
N LYS A 255 4.61 -17.83 23.00
CA LYS A 255 4.53 -19.28 23.22
C LYS A 255 5.90 -19.90 23.47
N LEU A 256 6.91 -19.50 22.68
CA LEU A 256 8.29 -19.95 22.86
C LEU A 256 8.86 -19.51 24.21
N ALA A 257 8.65 -18.24 24.59
CA ALA A 257 9.14 -17.69 25.84
C ALA A 257 8.51 -18.38 27.05
N GLU A 258 7.19 -18.65 27.03
CA GLU A 258 6.48 -19.41 28.06
C GLU A 258 7.02 -20.84 28.20
N ALA A 259 7.40 -21.47 27.10
CA ALA A 259 8.05 -22.79 27.08
C ALA A 259 9.56 -22.75 27.43
N GLY A 260 10.10 -21.58 27.78
CA GLY A 260 11.48 -21.39 28.23
C GLY A 260 12.51 -21.27 27.10
N TYR A 261 12.09 -21.08 25.85
CA TYR A 261 13.02 -20.86 24.73
C TYR A 261 13.52 -19.41 24.68
N MET A 262 14.79 -19.27 24.32
CA MET A 262 15.36 -18.05 23.76
C MET A 262 15.08 -18.03 22.25
N THR A 263 14.41 -16.99 21.76
CA THR A 263 14.08 -16.87 20.33
C THR A 263 15.11 -16.02 19.60
N ILE A 264 15.83 -16.62 18.66
CA ILE A 264 16.75 -15.93 17.75
C ILE A 264 15.96 -15.49 16.52
N ILE A 265 15.79 -14.18 16.35
CA ILE A 265 15.02 -13.58 15.27
C ILE A 265 15.97 -12.98 14.24
N LYS A 266 15.87 -13.42 12.99
CA LYS A 266 16.70 -12.91 11.89
C LYS A 266 15.85 -12.24 10.81
N PRO A 267 15.93 -10.91 10.65
CA PRO A 267 15.35 -10.21 9.51
C PRO A 267 15.85 -10.72 8.15
N HIS A 268 15.00 -10.69 7.13
CA HIS A 268 15.42 -11.03 5.77
C HIS A 268 16.51 -10.06 5.26
N PRO A 269 17.60 -10.51 4.60
CA PRO A 269 18.68 -9.63 4.16
C PRO A 269 18.24 -8.48 3.24
N ALA A 270 17.27 -8.74 2.35
CA ALA A 270 16.72 -7.73 1.45
C ALA A 270 15.84 -6.67 2.16
N SER A 271 15.52 -6.84 3.45
CA SER A 271 14.76 -5.84 4.21
C SER A 271 15.51 -4.50 4.29
N LYS A 272 16.85 -4.52 4.28
CA LYS A 272 17.72 -3.34 4.34
C LYS A 272 17.46 -2.30 3.25
N VAL A 273 17.08 -2.77 2.06
CA VAL A 273 16.87 -1.94 0.87
C VAL A 273 15.39 -1.73 0.56
N ARG A 274 14.48 -2.26 1.39
CA ARG A 274 13.03 -2.16 1.22
C ARG A 274 12.42 -1.40 2.38
N LYS A 275 11.97 -0.17 2.12
CA LYS A 275 11.40 0.74 3.13
C LYS A 275 10.28 0.08 3.95
N GLY A 276 9.28 -0.51 3.31
CA GLY A 276 8.21 -1.24 4.01
C GLY A 276 8.68 -2.36 4.93
N SER A 277 9.75 -3.07 4.57
CA SER A 277 10.33 -4.11 5.44
C SER A 277 11.05 -3.53 6.66
N LEU A 278 11.73 -2.38 6.52
CA LEU A 278 12.36 -1.69 7.65
C LEU A 278 11.31 -1.27 8.69
N TYR A 279 10.19 -0.71 8.23
CA TYR A 279 9.07 -0.35 9.11
C TYR A 279 8.46 -1.58 9.77
N ALA A 280 8.10 -2.60 8.99
CA ALA A 280 7.50 -3.84 9.51
C ALA A 280 8.38 -4.49 10.59
N ASN A 281 9.69 -4.59 10.35
CA ASN A 281 10.65 -5.13 11.32
C ASN A 281 10.77 -4.26 12.58
N SER A 282 10.79 -2.93 12.44
CA SER A 282 10.82 -2.01 13.59
C SER A 282 9.58 -2.15 14.47
N PHE A 283 8.38 -2.26 13.86
CA PHE A 283 7.16 -2.49 14.60
C PHE A 283 7.12 -3.87 15.28
N ALA A 284 7.50 -4.92 14.55
CA ALA A 284 7.61 -6.26 15.12
C ALA A 284 8.56 -6.28 16.32
N ARG A 285 9.74 -5.66 16.21
CA ARG A 285 10.72 -5.56 17.31
C ARG A 285 10.17 -4.82 18.52
N ARG A 286 9.48 -3.68 18.31
CA ARG A 286 8.85 -2.92 19.41
C ARG A 286 7.76 -3.71 20.12
N ALA A 287 6.90 -4.39 19.36
CA ALA A 287 5.80 -5.19 19.92
C ALA A 287 6.29 -6.35 20.80
N LEU A 288 7.54 -6.80 20.62
CA LEU A 288 8.17 -7.83 21.44
C LEU A 288 8.86 -7.31 22.71
N HIS A 289 8.75 -6.02 23.03
CA HIS A 289 9.36 -5.44 24.24
C HIS A 289 9.09 -6.25 25.54
N PRO A 290 7.87 -6.77 25.79
CA PRO A 290 7.59 -7.59 26.98
C PRO A 290 8.42 -8.88 27.10
N TRP A 291 9.00 -9.38 26.00
CA TRP A 291 9.84 -10.58 25.94
C TRP A 291 11.30 -10.26 25.60
N SER A 292 11.74 -9.02 25.82
CA SER A 292 13.09 -8.56 25.46
C SER A 292 14.22 -9.37 26.12
N ASP A 293 13.97 -10.01 27.26
CA ASP A 293 14.88 -10.92 27.95
C ASP A 293 14.91 -12.35 27.35
N ARG A 294 13.95 -12.67 26.47
CA ARG A 294 13.76 -13.98 25.81
C ARG A 294 13.98 -13.93 24.30
N ILE A 295 14.47 -12.81 23.76
CA ILE A 295 14.74 -12.67 22.33
C ILE A 295 16.19 -12.23 22.06
N ILE A 296 16.73 -12.72 20.96
CA ILE A 296 17.94 -12.21 20.33
C ILE A 296 17.54 -11.73 18.95
N TRP A 297 17.47 -10.42 18.76
CA TRP A 297 17.25 -9.83 17.46
C TRP A 297 18.60 -9.68 16.74
N CYS A 298 18.81 -10.43 15.65
CA CYS A 298 20.06 -10.35 14.90
C CYS A 298 20.15 -8.99 14.19
N ASP A 299 21.02 -8.12 14.72
CA ASP A 299 21.28 -6.79 14.17
C ASP A 299 22.11 -6.84 12.88
N ASP A 300 21.94 -5.80 12.06
CA ASP A 300 22.40 -5.73 10.68
C ASP A 300 23.91 -5.57 10.50
N SER A 301 24.65 -5.31 11.58
CA SER A 301 26.09 -5.00 11.57
C SER A 301 26.99 -6.23 11.41
N THR A 302 26.48 -7.44 11.70
CA THR A 302 27.28 -8.66 11.56
C THR A 302 26.51 -9.79 10.85
N PRO A 303 26.84 -10.10 9.57
CA PRO A 303 26.11 -11.11 8.82
C PRO A 303 26.34 -12.52 9.39
N LEU A 304 25.29 -13.12 9.95
CA LEU A 304 25.27 -14.51 10.40
C LEU A 304 24.73 -15.43 9.30
N ALA A 305 25.48 -16.47 8.94
CA ALA A 305 25.01 -17.50 8.01
C ALA A 305 23.89 -18.35 8.64
N ASN A 306 22.94 -18.85 7.84
CA ASN A 306 21.87 -19.72 8.34
C ASN A 306 22.42 -21.01 8.95
N SER A 307 23.48 -21.59 8.36
CA SER A 307 24.19 -22.78 8.84
C SER A 307 24.62 -22.67 10.30
N ARG A 308 25.08 -21.50 10.74
CA ARG A 308 25.36 -21.22 12.15
C ARG A 308 24.11 -21.29 12.99
N LEU A 309 23.07 -20.56 12.60
CA LEU A 309 21.84 -20.47 13.39
C LEU A 309 21.15 -21.82 13.53
N PHE A 310 21.24 -22.68 12.50
CA PHE A 310 20.80 -24.08 12.62
C PHE A 310 21.59 -24.83 13.69
N ASN A 311 22.92 -24.74 13.69
CA ASN A 311 23.74 -25.41 14.71
C ASN A 311 23.34 -24.99 16.13
N LEU A 312 23.12 -23.68 16.32
CA LEU A 312 22.76 -23.07 17.58
C LEU A 312 21.33 -23.38 18.05
N ALA A 313 20.37 -23.56 17.13
CA ALA A 313 18.98 -23.73 17.48
C ALA A 313 18.62 -25.20 17.78
N ASP A 314 17.75 -25.42 18.76
CA ASP A 314 17.11 -26.71 19.01
C ASP A 314 15.99 -26.97 18.00
N ILE A 315 15.26 -25.91 17.64
CA ILE A 315 14.14 -25.94 16.68
C ILE A 315 14.20 -24.73 15.74
N VAL A 316 13.67 -24.90 14.53
CA VAL A 316 13.48 -23.80 13.58
C VAL A 316 11.97 -23.57 13.40
N VAL A 317 11.52 -22.34 13.60
CA VAL A 317 10.13 -21.94 13.35
C VAL A 317 10.13 -20.99 12.16
N THR A 318 9.40 -21.32 11.11
CA THR A 318 9.31 -20.48 9.92
C THR A 318 7.89 -20.45 9.41
N VAL A 319 7.50 -19.36 8.73
CA VAL A 319 6.21 -19.35 8.05
C VAL A 319 6.26 -20.35 6.91
N ASN A 320 7.06 -20.10 5.88
CA ASN A 320 7.22 -20.98 4.73
C ASN A 320 8.50 -20.67 3.93
N SER A 321 9.52 -20.15 4.61
CA SER A 321 10.81 -19.82 4.01
C SER A 321 11.57 -21.06 3.54
N SER A 322 12.44 -20.90 2.53
CA SER A 322 13.42 -21.93 2.13
C SER A 322 14.31 -22.37 3.30
N VAL A 323 14.52 -21.48 4.27
CA VAL A 323 15.26 -21.74 5.51
C VAL A 323 14.73 -22.98 6.25
N GLY A 324 13.41 -23.25 6.17
CA GLY A 324 12.84 -24.46 6.76
C GLY A 324 13.28 -25.75 6.08
N PHE A 325 13.43 -25.77 4.75
CA PHE A 325 13.99 -26.93 4.05
C PHE A 325 15.51 -27.03 4.26
N GLU A 326 16.23 -25.90 4.24
CA GLU A 326 17.68 -25.85 4.53
C GLU A 326 17.99 -26.44 5.92
N ALA A 327 17.14 -26.21 6.92
CA ALA A 327 17.28 -26.78 8.26
C ALA A 327 17.24 -28.33 8.27
N LEU A 328 16.61 -28.96 7.27
CA LEU A 328 16.59 -30.43 7.13
C LEU A 328 17.95 -31.01 6.71
N TYR A 329 18.87 -30.21 6.16
CA TYR A 329 20.26 -30.66 5.99
C TYR A 329 20.98 -30.87 7.32
N TYR A 330 20.43 -30.35 8.42
CA TYR A 330 21.00 -30.40 9.77
C TYR A 330 20.16 -31.23 10.74
N ASP A 331 19.16 -31.98 10.24
CA ASP A 331 18.24 -32.80 11.04
C ASP A 331 17.54 -32.00 12.15
N LYS A 332 17.28 -30.70 11.90
CA LYS A 332 16.60 -29.84 12.85
C LYS A 332 15.08 -30.08 12.80
N PRO A 333 14.40 -30.17 13.96
CA PRO A 333 12.95 -30.05 14.00
C PRO A 333 12.51 -28.70 13.44
N VAL A 334 11.57 -28.71 12.48
CA VAL A 334 11.08 -27.51 11.81
C VAL A 334 9.57 -27.40 12.01
N VAL A 335 9.11 -26.25 12.49
CA VAL A 335 7.70 -25.86 12.49
C VAL A 335 7.48 -24.95 11.29
N VAL A 336 6.56 -25.33 10.41
CA VAL A 336 6.22 -24.59 9.18
C VAL A 336 4.78 -24.08 9.28
N LEU A 337 4.61 -22.79 9.56
CA LEU A 337 3.31 -22.20 9.92
C LEU A 337 2.38 -21.98 8.71
N GLY A 338 2.93 -21.84 7.51
CA GLY A 338 2.20 -21.70 6.25
C GLY A 338 2.34 -22.92 5.34
N ASP A 339 1.85 -22.79 4.11
CA ASP A 339 2.09 -23.72 3.02
C ASP A 339 3.42 -23.37 2.34
N ALA A 340 4.25 -24.38 2.10
CA ALA A 340 5.56 -24.22 1.48
C ALA A 340 5.75 -25.26 0.38
N VAL A 341 6.57 -24.94 -0.62
CA VAL A 341 6.83 -25.84 -1.77
C VAL A 341 7.45 -27.20 -1.39
N TYR A 342 7.93 -27.34 -0.16
CA TYR A 342 8.51 -28.55 0.39
C TYR A 342 7.65 -29.20 1.49
N LYS A 343 6.46 -28.68 1.79
CA LYS A 343 5.63 -29.12 2.94
C LYS A 343 4.56 -30.13 2.51
N PRO A 344 4.79 -31.45 2.58
CA PRO A 344 3.71 -32.42 2.41
C PRO A 344 2.78 -32.41 3.62
N LYS A 345 1.56 -32.92 3.44
CA LYS A 345 0.53 -33.03 4.48
C LYS A 345 0.98 -34.02 5.55
N GLY A 346 0.81 -33.62 6.80
CA GLY A 346 0.99 -34.50 7.97
C GLY A 346 2.43 -34.83 8.34
N MET A 347 3.44 -34.15 7.78
CA MET A 347 4.85 -34.41 8.11
C MET A 347 5.41 -33.48 9.19
N PHE A 348 5.24 -32.16 9.03
CA PHE A 348 5.86 -31.18 9.91
C PHE A 348 5.04 -31.01 11.19
N PRO A 349 5.68 -30.95 12.38
CA PRO A 349 4.97 -30.72 13.63
C PRO A 349 4.41 -29.30 13.70
N THR A 350 3.34 -29.12 14.45
CA THR A 350 2.88 -27.79 14.85
C THR A 350 3.76 -27.23 15.97
N LEU A 351 3.64 -25.93 16.23
CA LEU A 351 4.36 -25.32 17.36
C LEU A 351 3.93 -25.98 18.68
N ASP A 352 2.62 -26.19 18.86
CA ASP A 352 2.09 -26.76 20.10
C ASP A 352 2.53 -28.24 20.30
N ASP A 353 2.71 -29.02 19.23
CA ASP A 353 3.26 -30.39 19.31
C ASP A 353 4.69 -30.40 19.88
N VAL A 354 5.52 -29.47 19.40
CA VAL A 354 6.91 -29.31 19.87
C VAL A 354 6.96 -28.83 21.32
N LEU A 355 6.13 -27.84 21.67
CA LEU A 355 6.15 -27.24 23.02
C LEU A 355 5.54 -28.15 24.08
N SER A 356 4.53 -28.95 23.74
CA SER A 356 3.93 -29.95 24.64
C SER A 356 4.80 -31.20 24.85
N GLY A 357 5.82 -31.41 24.01
CA GLY A 357 6.65 -32.60 24.01
C GLY A 357 5.98 -33.83 23.37
N SER A 358 4.87 -33.65 22.63
CA SER A 358 4.20 -34.71 21.88
C SER A 358 4.87 -35.01 20.51
N PHE A 359 5.93 -34.27 20.18
CA PHE A 359 6.72 -34.43 18.97
C PHE A 359 7.51 -35.75 18.94
N ASP A 360 7.13 -36.67 18.04
CA ASP A 360 7.90 -37.87 17.71
C ASP A 360 9.09 -37.52 16.79
N ARG A 361 10.27 -37.43 17.40
CA ARG A 361 11.51 -37.06 16.70
C ARG A 361 11.97 -38.13 15.71
N ASP A 362 11.83 -39.40 16.03
CA ASP A 362 12.37 -40.49 15.19
C ASP A 362 11.52 -40.65 13.94
N ALA A 363 10.19 -40.62 14.08
CA ALA A 363 9.26 -40.59 12.94
C ALA A 363 9.49 -39.36 12.06
N TYR A 364 9.73 -38.19 12.66
CA TYR A 364 10.06 -36.97 11.92
C TYR A 364 11.37 -37.08 11.13
N LEU A 365 12.44 -37.61 11.73
CA LEU A 365 13.73 -37.74 11.05
C LEU A 365 13.69 -38.72 9.88
N ASP A 366 12.95 -39.82 10.04
CA ASP A 366 12.70 -40.76 8.95
C ASP A 366 11.93 -40.08 7.81
N ALA A 367 10.82 -39.40 8.13
CA ALA A 367 10.05 -38.61 7.16
C ALA A 367 10.88 -37.51 6.49
N ALA A 368 11.76 -36.84 7.24
CA ALA A 368 12.66 -35.82 6.71
C ALA A 368 13.64 -36.41 5.69
N GLY A 369 14.13 -37.63 5.92
CA GLY A 369 14.98 -38.31 4.94
C GLY A 369 14.24 -38.73 3.67
N ILE A 370 12.98 -39.15 3.78
CA ILE A 370 12.09 -39.39 2.62
C ILE A 370 11.87 -38.09 1.83
N LEU A 371 11.55 -36.99 2.51
CA LEU A 371 11.35 -35.70 1.87
C LEU A 371 12.63 -35.20 1.19
N ARG A 372 13.80 -35.33 1.82
CA ARG A 372 15.10 -34.99 1.20
C ARG A 372 15.31 -35.78 -0.08
N ASN A 373 15.06 -37.10 -0.06
CA ASN A 373 15.22 -37.92 -1.25
C ASN A 373 14.27 -37.51 -2.37
N PHE A 374 13.02 -37.23 -2.05
CA PHE A 374 12.07 -36.73 -3.05
C PHE A 374 12.54 -35.39 -3.64
N MET A 375 12.84 -34.42 -2.77
CA MET A 375 13.15 -33.04 -3.17
C MET A 375 14.46 -32.96 -3.96
N LEU A 376 15.56 -33.46 -3.40
CA LEU A 376 16.90 -33.37 -3.98
C LEU A 376 17.16 -34.45 -5.04
N GLY A 377 16.58 -35.63 -4.82
CA GLY A 377 16.80 -36.78 -5.68
C GLY A 377 16.06 -36.73 -7.01
N GLY A 378 15.13 -35.80 -7.24
CA GLY A 378 14.49 -35.70 -8.56
C GLY A 378 13.47 -34.59 -8.76
N TYR A 379 12.94 -33.97 -7.71
CA TYR A 379 11.94 -32.92 -7.88
C TYR A 379 12.55 -31.55 -8.19
N LEU A 380 13.46 -31.06 -7.34
CA LEU A 380 14.14 -29.78 -7.54
C LEU A 380 15.04 -29.84 -8.77
N GLN A 381 14.94 -28.85 -9.63
CA GLN A 381 15.77 -28.75 -10.83
C GLN A 381 16.96 -27.81 -10.58
N PRO A 382 18.06 -27.95 -11.33
CA PRO A 382 19.22 -27.06 -11.23
C PRO A 382 18.89 -25.69 -11.82
N GLU A 383 19.22 -24.61 -11.12
CA GLU A 383 18.88 -23.23 -11.54
C GLU A 383 19.29 -22.92 -12.99
N ALA A 384 20.38 -23.51 -13.47
CA ALA A 384 20.86 -23.36 -14.85
C ALA A 384 19.88 -23.86 -15.93
N ILE A 385 18.87 -24.70 -15.62
CA ILE A 385 17.93 -25.23 -16.62
C ILE A 385 17.17 -24.12 -17.35
N ARG A 386 16.96 -22.96 -16.70
CA ARG A 386 16.24 -21.82 -17.30
C ARG A 386 16.99 -21.13 -18.43
N ARG A 387 18.26 -21.49 -18.64
CA ARG A 387 19.11 -21.04 -19.76
C ARG A 387 19.70 -22.20 -20.57
N ASP A 388 19.31 -23.45 -20.27
CA ASP A 388 19.73 -24.65 -20.99
C ASP A 388 18.57 -25.15 -21.87
N PRO A 389 18.61 -24.91 -23.18
CA PRO A 389 17.53 -25.26 -24.09
C PRO A 389 17.21 -26.76 -24.17
N SER A 390 18.24 -27.59 -24.09
CA SER A 390 18.09 -29.04 -24.21
C SER A 390 17.42 -29.61 -22.97
N GLY A 391 17.97 -29.30 -21.78
CA GLY A 391 17.40 -29.69 -20.51
C GLY A 391 15.99 -29.14 -20.31
N PHE A 392 15.77 -27.88 -20.66
CA PHE A 392 14.46 -27.24 -20.59
C PHE A 392 13.42 -27.92 -21.49
N GLY A 393 13.74 -28.15 -22.77
CA GLY A 393 12.83 -28.83 -23.71
C GLY A 393 12.49 -30.27 -23.28
N CYS A 394 13.48 -31.02 -22.82
CA CYS A 394 13.26 -32.36 -22.24
C CYS A 394 12.32 -32.29 -21.05
N ARG A 395 12.52 -31.32 -20.16
CA ARG A 395 11.73 -31.16 -18.94
C ARG A 395 10.29 -30.76 -19.24
N LEU A 396 10.06 -29.83 -20.17
CA LEU A 396 8.73 -29.46 -20.62
C LEU A 396 7.98 -30.63 -21.25
N SER A 397 8.66 -31.43 -22.09
CA SER A 397 8.04 -32.60 -22.74
C SER A 397 7.61 -33.64 -21.72
N LEU A 398 8.46 -33.90 -20.72
CA LEU A 398 8.14 -34.79 -19.62
C LEU A 398 6.92 -34.29 -18.84
N ILE A 399 6.92 -33.02 -18.41
CA ILE A 399 5.82 -32.46 -17.61
C ILE A 399 4.50 -32.56 -18.38
N ARG A 400 4.49 -32.18 -19.66
CA ARG A 400 3.31 -32.31 -20.51
C ARG A 400 2.83 -33.74 -20.65
N GLN A 401 3.73 -34.68 -20.95
CA GLN A 401 3.36 -36.09 -21.10
C GLN A 401 2.77 -36.66 -19.80
N LEU A 402 3.36 -36.34 -18.65
CA LEU A 402 2.87 -36.78 -17.35
C LEU A 402 1.51 -36.17 -17.00
N GLN A 403 1.28 -34.89 -17.34
CA GLN A 403 -0.03 -34.26 -17.15
C GLN A 403 -1.11 -34.89 -18.03
N GLN A 404 -0.78 -35.26 -19.28
CA GLN A 404 -1.70 -35.93 -20.20
C GLN A 404 -2.04 -37.36 -19.76
N ILE A 405 -1.07 -38.13 -19.27
CA ILE A 405 -1.27 -39.53 -18.84
C ILE A 405 -1.91 -39.59 -17.44
N GLY A 406 -1.51 -38.68 -16.54
CA GLY A 406 -1.91 -38.68 -15.14
C GLY A 406 -3.30 -38.10 -14.86
N GLY A 407 -3.91 -37.39 -15.82
CA GLY A 407 -5.26 -36.81 -15.65
C GLY A 407 -5.36 -35.77 -14.54
N GLY A 408 -4.26 -35.07 -14.24
CA GLY A 408 -4.20 -34.09 -13.14
C GLY A 408 -3.99 -34.68 -11.73
N ASP A 409 -3.79 -35.99 -11.60
CA ASP A 409 -3.46 -36.65 -10.32
C ASP A 409 -2.06 -36.24 -9.83
N PRO A 410 -1.94 -35.55 -8.68
CA PRO A 410 -0.66 -35.05 -8.18
C PRO A 410 0.32 -36.17 -7.80
N VAL A 411 -0.17 -37.31 -7.31
CA VAL A 411 0.68 -38.44 -6.91
C VAL A 411 1.29 -39.10 -8.15
N LYS A 412 0.47 -39.34 -9.19
CA LYS A 412 0.96 -39.90 -10.46
C LYS A 412 1.96 -38.98 -11.15
N PHE A 413 1.67 -37.67 -11.18
CA PHE A 413 2.60 -36.68 -11.72
C PHE A 413 3.92 -36.71 -10.95
N ALA A 414 3.88 -36.58 -9.63
CA ALA A 414 5.08 -36.54 -8.79
C ALA A 414 5.91 -37.84 -8.92
N SER A 415 5.26 -39.00 -8.95
CA SER A 415 5.91 -40.30 -9.14
C SER A 415 6.63 -40.41 -10.48
N GLY A 416 5.93 -40.11 -11.58
CA GLY A 416 6.50 -40.17 -12.92
C GLY A 416 7.61 -39.14 -13.13
N TYR A 417 7.43 -37.93 -12.57
CA TYR A 417 8.41 -36.86 -12.66
C TYR A 417 9.69 -37.23 -11.91
N TRP A 418 9.58 -37.64 -10.64
CA TRP A 418 10.72 -38.05 -9.84
C TRP A 418 11.46 -39.23 -10.48
N LYS A 419 10.76 -40.29 -10.90
CA LYS A 419 11.38 -41.48 -11.54
C LYS A 419 12.16 -41.14 -12.81
N ALA A 420 11.66 -40.20 -13.62
CA ALA A 420 12.36 -39.75 -14.82
C ALA A 420 13.57 -38.86 -14.50
N CYS A 421 13.52 -38.07 -13.43
CA CYS A 421 14.61 -37.20 -13.01
C CYS A 421 15.73 -37.91 -12.24
N ALA A 422 15.37 -38.91 -11.44
CA ALA A 422 16.24 -39.42 -10.38
C ALA A 422 17.58 -40.00 -10.84
N PRO A 423 17.67 -40.74 -11.96
CA PRO A 423 18.96 -41.25 -12.44
C PRO A 423 19.98 -40.14 -12.72
N ALA A 424 19.55 -39.03 -13.34
CA ALA A 424 20.43 -37.89 -13.65
C ALA A 424 20.87 -37.15 -12.37
N HIS A 425 19.97 -36.98 -11.40
CA HIS A 425 20.29 -36.33 -10.13
C HIS A 425 21.28 -37.16 -9.31
N LYS A 426 21.11 -38.48 -9.26
CA LYS A 426 22.05 -39.39 -8.59
C LYS A 426 23.43 -39.40 -9.25
N SER A 427 23.47 -39.39 -10.59
CA SER A 427 24.73 -39.30 -11.34
C SER A 427 25.46 -37.99 -11.06
N LEU A 428 24.73 -36.86 -11.00
CA LEU A 428 25.32 -35.56 -10.68
C LEU A 428 25.87 -35.53 -9.25
N ALA A 429 25.09 -35.97 -8.26
CA ALA A 429 25.50 -36.01 -6.86
C ALA A 429 26.78 -36.83 -6.64
N SER A 430 27.06 -37.78 -7.55
CA SER A 430 28.26 -38.63 -7.53
C SER A 430 29.42 -38.06 -8.38
N SER A 431 29.23 -36.93 -9.07
CA SER A 431 30.17 -36.38 -10.05
C SER A 431 31.21 -35.42 -9.44
N ALA A 432 32.40 -35.35 -10.05
CA ALA A 432 33.48 -34.43 -9.66
C ALA A 432 33.08 -32.93 -9.72
N VAL A 433 32.04 -32.56 -10.48
CA VAL A 433 31.49 -31.19 -10.50
C VAL A 433 30.94 -30.82 -9.12
N PHE A 434 30.24 -31.76 -8.51
CA PHE A 434 29.69 -31.65 -7.17
C PHE A 434 30.80 -31.62 -6.09
N TRP A 435 31.90 -32.31 -6.40
CA TRP A 435 33.30 -32.19 -5.92
C TRP A 435 33.86 -30.80 -5.62
N GLY A 436 33.34 -29.75 -6.29
CA GLY A 436 34.06 -28.48 -6.43
C GLY A 436 35.28 -28.57 -7.38
N LEU A 437 35.33 -29.59 -8.26
CA LEU A 437 36.42 -29.82 -9.21
C LEU A 437 36.04 -29.41 -10.65
N SER A 438 35.01 -28.57 -10.82
CA SER A 438 34.51 -28.17 -12.13
C SER A 438 35.50 -27.26 -12.88
N VAL A 439 35.61 -27.49 -14.20
CA VAL A 439 36.43 -26.70 -15.15
C VAL A 439 35.47 -25.87 -16.01
N PRO A 440 35.78 -24.60 -16.35
CA PRO A 440 34.95 -23.81 -17.25
C PRO A 440 34.57 -24.58 -18.53
N ASP A 441 33.32 -24.43 -18.97
CA ASP A 441 32.73 -25.02 -20.19
C ASP A 441 32.39 -26.53 -20.18
N GLN A 442 32.38 -27.20 -19.02
CA GLN A 442 31.77 -28.53 -18.90
C GLN A 442 30.27 -28.43 -18.57
N ALA A 443 29.44 -29.10 -19.38
CA ALA A 443 27.99 -29.14 -19.18
C ALA A 443 27.64 -29.89 -17.90
N GLU A 444 27.11 -29.18 -16.91
CA GLU A 444 26.72 -29.75 -15.61
C GLU A 444 25.47 -30.65 -15.72
N PHE A 445 24.77 -30.65 -16.87
CA PHE A 445 23.66 -31.55 -17.17
C PHE A 445 23.62 -31.93 -18.66
N GLY A 446 24.41 -32.93 -19.05
CA GLY A 446 24.22 -33.62 -20.32
C GLY A 446 23.30 -34.84 -20.13
N VAL A 447 22.01 -34.72 -20.47
CA VAL A 447 21.23 -35.89 -20.96
C VAL A 447 21.66 -36.09 -22.43
N PRO A 448 21.78 -37.33 -22.97
CA PRO A 448 22.65 -37.63 -24.11
C PRO A 448 22.46 -36.72 -25.32
N ALA A 449 23.56 -36.18 -25.83
CA ALA A 449 23.58 -35.35 -27.02
C ALA A 449 23.33 -36.17 -28.30
N ILE A 450 22.56 -35.58 -29.23
CA ILE A 450 22.82 -35.74 -30.67
C ILE A 450 23.74 -34.54 -31.05
N PRO A 451 24.93 -34.71 -31.67
CA PRO A 451 25.98 -33.67 -31.70
C PRO A 451 25.83 -32.55 -32.78
N PRO A 452 26.61 -31.45 -32.68
CA PRO A 452 26.22 -30.07 -33.06
C PRO A 452 27.14 -29.37 -34.10
N LYS A 453 27.02 -28.04 -34.32
CA LYS A 453 28.15 -27.16 -34.76
C LYS A 453 28.04 -25.65 -34.35
N SER A 454 28.90 -25.27 -33.38
CA SER A 454 29.75 -24.06 -33.15
C SER A 454 29.29 -22.56 -33.32
N ALA A 455 29.18 -21.85 -32.17
CA ALA A 455 29.81 -20.58 -31.63
C ALA A 455 30.12 -19.33 -32.52
N PRO A 456 30.43 -18.08 -32.00
CA PRO A 456 30.47 -17.52 -30.61
C PRO A 456 29.94 -16.05 -30.37
N ALA A 457 29.80 -15.68 -29.07
CA ALA A 457 30.03 -14.38 -28.33
C ALA A 457 29.62 -12.99 -28.91
N ALA A 458 29.25 -11.90 -28.19
CA ALA A 458 29.53 -11.42 -26.81
C ALA A 458 28.64 -10.18 -26.41
N ALA A 459 28.60 -9.90 -25.09
CA ALA A 459 28.56 -8.60 -24.35
C ALA A 459 27.56 -7.46 -24.74
N ARG A 460 26.56 -7.09 -23.92
CA ARG A 460 26.51 -6.28 -22.66
C ARG A 460 26.31 -4.75 -22.83
N THR A 461 25.37 -4.23 -22.02
CA THR A 461 25.27 -2.89 -21.36
C THR A 461 24.37 -1.77 -21.94
N ALA A 462 23.82 -0.98 -20.99
CA ALA A 462 22.57 -0.19 -20.98
C ALA A 462 22.77 1.32 -20.72
N ALA A 463 21.73 2.16 -20.93
CA ALA A 463 21.55 3.54 -20.39
C ALA A 463 20.09 4.10 -20.65
N PRO A 464 19.68 5.37 -20.34
CA PRO A 464 19.10 5.93 -19.08
C PRO A 464 17.75 6.74 -19.22
N LYS A 465 17.17 7.28 -18.11
CA LYS A 465 15.80 7.88 -17.92
C LYS A 465 15.68 9.45 -17.98
N GLU A 466 14.45 9.99 -18.20
CA GLU A 466 14.02 11.42 -18.41
C GLU A 466 13.62 12.27 -17.15
N PRO A 467 13.47 13.63 -17.25
CA PRO A 467 13.49 14.60 -16.12
C PRO A 467 12.13 15.27 -15.74
N ARG A 468 12.09 16.02 -14.61
CA ARG A 468 10.88 16.48 -13.86
C ARG A 468 10.53 18.01 -13.97
N PRO A 469 9.29 18.43 -13.65
CA PRO A 469 8.71 19.75 -14.03
C PRO A 469 9.28 21.02 -13.37
N ARG A 470 9.77 20.98 -12.11
CA ARG A 470 10.23 22.17 -11.35
C ARG A 470 11.49 22.82 -11.95
N ALA A 471 12.29 22.05 -12.66
CA ALA A 471 13.52 22.48 -13.34
C ALA A 471 13.25 23.44 -14.52
N THR A 472 12.08 23.35 -15.14
CA THR A 472 11.72 24.04 -16.39
C THR A 472 11.57 25.56 -16.24
N LEU A 473 11.35 26.06 -15.02
CA LEU A 473 11.19 27.50 -14.74
C LEU A 473 12.47 28.30 -15.03
N GLY A 474 13.64 27.73 -14.75
CA GLY A 474 14.94 28.36 -15.00
C GLY A 474 15.27 28.51 -16.49
N TYR A 475 14.62 27.74 -17.37
CA TYR A 475 14.88 27.75 -18.81
C TYR A 475 14.05 28.79 -19.59
N ARG A 476 13.02 29.39 -19.00
CA ARG A 476 12.20 30.44 -19.66
C ARG A 476 12.99 31.67 -20.09
N PRO A 477 13.91 32.23 -19.27
CA PRO A 477 14.75 33.35 -19.69
C PRO A 477 15.69 32.99 -20.85
N ILE A 478 16.12 31.73 -20.93
CA ILE A 478 16.99 31.21 -22.00
C ILE A 478 16.21 31.20 -23.33
N VAL A 479 15.01 30.61 -23.33
CA VAL A 479 14.11 30.59 -24.50
C VAL A 479 13.73 32.01 -24.95
N ARG A 480 13.50 32.93 -24.01
CA ARG A 480 13.21 34.34 -24.33
C ARG A 480 14.35 35.00 -25.10
N ARG A 481 15.61 34.79 -24.69
CA ARG A 481 16.79 35.34 -25.37
C ARG A 481 16.99 34.75 -26.76
N LEU A 482 16.77 33.44 -26.92
CA LEU A 482 16.87 32.75 -28.20
C LEU A 482 15.85 33.30 -29.21
N ARG A 483 14.58 33.45 -28.80
CA ARG A 483 13.52 34.01 -29.65
C ARG A 483 13.78 35.47 -30.06
N GLN A 484 14.35 36.28 -29.16
CA GLN A 484 14.69 37.68 -29.44
C GLN A 484 15.87 37.82 -30.41
N HIS A 485 16.90 36.99 -30.27
CA HIS A 485 18.09 37.05 -31.12
C HIS A 485 17.84 36.59 -32.56
N LEU A 486 16.89 35.67 -32.74
CA LEU A 486 16.60 35.02 -34.02
C LEU A 486 15.31 35.52 -34.68
N GLU A 487 14.67 36.53 -34.08
CA GLU A 487 13.41 37.13 -34.54
C GLU A 487 12.25 36.11 -34.73
N ILE A 488 12.25 35.01 -33.95
CA ILE A 488 11.28 33.92 -34.08
C ILE A 488 9.96 34.27 -33.39
N GLN A 489 8.93 34.51 -34.20
CA GLN A 489 7.62 35.01 -33.78
C GLN A 489 6.69 33.92 -33.20
N SER A 490 6.75 32.67 -33.68
CA SER A 490 5.83 31.59 -33.25
C SER A 490 6.48 30.53 -32.35
N ILE A 491 5.66 29.90 -31.49
CA ILE A 491 6.13 28.86 -30.55
C ILE A 491 6.54 27.59 -31.31
N GLN A 492 5.75 27.20 -32.31
CA GLN A 492 6.07 26.05 -33.15
C GLN A 492 7.42 26.23 -33.87
N ALA A 493 7.68 27.41 -34.42
CA ALA A 493 8.99 27.72 -35.03
C ALA A 493 10.13 27.71 -34.01
N THR A 494 9.85 28.05 -32.74
CA THR A 494 10.85 28.01 -31.67
C THR A 494 11.23 26.57 -31.31
N THR A 495 10.26 25.66 -31.21
CA THR A 495 10.51 24.25 -30.88
C THR A 495 11.18 23.51 -32.05
N GLU A 496 10.77 23.79 -33.29
CA GLU A 496 11.37 23.21 -34.49
C GLU A 496 12.83 23.67 -34.68
N TRP A 497 13.10 24.96 -34.43
CA TRP A 497 14.46 25.49 -34.50
C TRP A 497 15.37 24.90 -33.41
N LEU A 498 14.88 24.79 -32.18
CA LEU A 498 15.63 24.15 -31.08
C LEU A 498 16.02 22.72 -31.45
N ASP A 499 15.13 21.95 -32.06
CA ASP A 499 15.38 20.57 -32.45
C ASP A 499 16.43 20.44 -33.56
N ALA A 500 16.36 21.33 -34.55
CA ALA A 500 17.34 21.40 -35.63
C ALA A 500 18.73 21.72 -35.07
N MET A 501 18.85 22.74 -34.22
CA MET A 501 20.14 23.16 -33.66
C MET A 501 20.72 22.16 -32.67
N TRP A 502 19.88 21.53 -31.84
CA TRP A 502 20.35 20.59 -30.83
C TRP A 502 20.88 19.27 -31.41
N SER A 503 20.56 18.98 -32.68
CA SER A 503 21.02 17.78 -33.40
C SER A 503 22.52 17.78 -33.73
N THR A 504 23.17 18.95 -33.78
CA THR A 504 24.60 19.09 -34.08
C THR A 504 25.38 19.69 -32.90
N GLU A 505 26.67 19.37 -32.79
CA GLU A 505 27.51 19.92 -31.72
C GLU A 505 27.73 21.43 -31.86
N GLN A 506 27.94 21.90 -33.09
CA GLN A 506 28.04 23.32 -33.40
C GLN A 506 26.74 24.07 -33.10
N GLY A 507 25.59 23.48 -33.42
CA GLY A 507 24.29 24.06 -33.08
C GLY A 507 23.98 24.05 -31.57
N ARG A 508 24.41 23.02 -30.82
CA ARG A 508 24.32 23.03 -29.35
C ARG A 508 25.19 24.13 -28.73
N ALA A 509 26.41 24.32 -29.23
CA ALA A 509 27.29 25.40 -28.78
C ALA A 509 26.63 26.78 -29.00
N GLU A 510 25.96 26.96 -30.13
CA GLU A 510 25.25 28.18 -30.49
C GLU A 510 24.04 28.44 -29.57
N VAL A 511 23.22 27.42 -29.28
CA VAL A 511 22.09 27.55 -28.34
C VAL A 511 22.58 27.86 -26.91
N ILE A 512 23.67 27.23 -26.46
CA ILE A 512 24.28 27.49 -25.14
C ILE A 512 24.79 28.94 -25.05
N THR A 513 25.44 29.41 -26.11
CA THR A 513 26.06 30.75 -26.17
C THR A 513 25.01 31.85 -26.25
N ILE A 514 24.08 31.77 -27.21
CA ILE A 514 23.00 32.77 -27.38
C ILE A 514 22.05 32.75 -26.19
N GLY A 515 21.68 31.54 -25.73
CA GLY A 515 20.79 31.34 -24.60
C GLY A 515 21.40 31.73 -23.26
N ARG A 516 22.74 31.89 -23.18
CA ARG A 516 23.52 32.05 -21.94
C ARG A 516 23.15 30.97 -20.93
N LEU A 517 23.25 29.72 -21.36
CA LEU A 517 22.87 28.57 -20.55
C LEU A 517 23.89 28.26 -19.45
N VAL A 518 25.16 28.62 -19.69
CA VAL A 518 26.25 28.52 -18.72
C VAL A 518 26.57 29.91 -18.18
N ASP A 519 26.64 30.06 -16.86
CA ASP A 519 27.14 31.25 -16.17
C ASP A 519 28.63 31.03 -15.86
N PRO A 520 29.57 31.69 -16.57
CA PRO A 520 31.00 31.42 -16.45
C PRO A 520 31.56 31.63 -15.04
N ASP A 521 31.12 32.68 -14.34
CA ASP A 521 31.65 33.04 -13.03
C ASP A 521 31.16 32.04 -11.97
N TYR A 522 29.86 31.71 -12.00
CA TYR A 522 29.32 30.64 -11.16
C TYR A 522 29.97 29.28 -11.47
N TYR A 523 30.11 28.95 -12.75
CA TYR A 523 30.59 27.65 -13.17
C TYR A 523 32.04 27.42 -12.74
N LEU A 524 32.92 28.43 -12.86
CA LEU A 524 34.30 28.35 -12.38
C LEU A 524 34.41 28.41 -10.86
N ALA A 525 33.53 29.14 -10.18
CA ALA A 525 33.50 29.21 -8.72
C ALA A 525 33.12 27.86 -8.07
N VAL A 526 32.15 27.16 -8.66
CA VAL A 526 31.71 25.83 -8.20
C VAL A 526 32.65 24.72 -8.68
N ASN A 527 33.26 24.87 -9.86
CA ASN A 527 34.15 23.88 -10.48
C ASN A 527 35.61 24.37 -10.52
N ARG A 528 36.25 24.40 -9.36
CA ARG A 528 37.64 24.88 -9.19
C ARG A 528 38.69 24.07 -9.95
N ASP A 529 38.37 22.84 -10.33
CA ASP A 529 39.18 22.00 -11.21
C ASP A 529 39.21 22.57 -12.63
N VAL A 530 38.07 22.99 -13.17
CA VAL A 530 37.96 23.61 -14.51
C VAL A 530 38.67 24.95 -14.55
N ALA A 531 38.56 25.77 -13.49
CA ALA A 531 39.22 27.07 -13.37
C ALA A 531 40.75 27.00 -13.51
N LYS A 532 41.37 25.86 -13.21
CA LYS A 532 42.83 25.67 -13.30
C LYS A 532 43.29 25.19 -14.69
N THR A 533 42.37 24.79 -15.57
CA THR A 533 42.70 24.21 -16.89
C THR A 533 42.89 25.25 -17.99
N GLY A 534 42.34 26.46 -17.81
CA GLY A 534 42.31 27.51 -18.85
C GLY A 534 41.29 27.29 -19.97
N ILE A 535 40.53 26.18 -19.95
CA ILE A 535 39.45 25.88 -20.90
C ILE A 535 38.22 26.74 -20.59
N THR A 536 37.52 27.23 -21.62
CA THR A 536 36.35 28.09 -21.39
C THR A 536 35.17 27.30 -20.79
N PRO A 537 34.37 27.87 -19.88
CA PRO A 537 33.25 27.16 -19.24
C PRO A 537 32.22 26.59 -20.22
N VAL A 538 31.94 27.28 -21.32
CA VAL A 538 31.02 26.80 -22.36
C VAL A 538 31.57 25.58 -23.09
N GLU A 539 32.85 25.63 -23.48
CA GLU A 539 33.54 24.51 -24.16
C GLU A 539 33.64 23.29 -23.23
N HIS A 540 34.02 23.51 -21.97
CA HIS A 540 34.06 22.43 -20.99
C HIS A 540 32.66 21.86 -20.74
N PHE A 541 31.63 22.70 -20.59
CA PHE A 541 30.28 22.22 -20.31
C PHE A 541 29.72 21.40 -21.48
N LEU A 542 29.95 21.84 -22.72
CA LEU A 542 29.50 21.17 -23.94
C LEU A 542 30.13 19.78 -24.10
N HIS A 543 31.45 19.64 -23.90
CA HIS A 543 32.16 18.38 -24.15
C HIS A 543 32.19 17.42 -22.95
N ARG A 544 32.18 17.96 -21.73
CA ARG A 544 32.40 17.19 -20.48
C ARG A 544 31.28 17.41 -19.46
N GLY A 545 30.80 18.64 -19.30
CA GLY A 545 29.85 19.01 -18.24
C GLY A 545 28.51 18.31 -18.30
N PHE A 546 27.95 18.07 -19.50
CA PHE A 546 26.73 17.28 -19.66
C PHE A 546 26.88 15.82 -19.19
N ALA A 547 28.03 15.18 -19.47
CA ALA A 547 28.30 13.79 -19.12
C ALA A 547 28.61 13.62 -17.62
N GLU A 548 29.20 14.65 -17.02
CA GLU A 548 29.56 14.69 -15.61
C GLU A 548 28.43 15.21 -14.71
N ALA A 549 27.25 15.50 -15.28
CA ALA A 549 26.09 16.05 -14.58
C ALA A 549 26.42 17.31 -13.76
N ARG A 550 27.17 18.25 -14.34
CA ARG A 550 27.51 19.52 -13.69
C ARG A 550 26.37 20.54 -13.82
N THR A 551 26.25 21.43 -12.83
CA THR A 551 25.23 22.49 -12.78
C THR A 551 25.74 23.74 -13.54
N PRO A 552 25.16 24.14 -14.69
CA PRO A 552 25.72 25.20 -15.53
C PRO A 552 25.46 26.63 -15.02
N ALA A 553 24.43 26.84 -14.21
CA ALA A 553 24.08 28.14 -13.63
C ALA A 553 23.24 27.94 -12.34
N PRO A 554 23.15 28.93 -11.42
CA PRO A 554 22.43 28.78 -10.15
C PRO A 554 20.96 28.39 -10.29
N SER A 555 20.32 28.80 -11.39
CA SER A 555 18.90 28.57 -11.68
C SER A 555 18.64 27.38 -12.63
N ILE A 556 19.70 26.72 -13.10
CA ILE A 556 19.63 25.61 -14.05
C ILE A 556 20.20 24.37 -13.39
N PRO A 557 19.38 23.36 -13.05
CA PRO A 557 19.87 22.16 -12.40
C PRO A 557 20.76 21.35 -13.34
N ALA A 558 21.64 20.53 -12.75
CA ALA A 558 22.39 19.52 -13.50
C ALA A 558 21.44 18.63 -14.31
N ALA A 559 21.67 18.58 -15.62
CA ALA A 559 20.82 17.85 -16.56
C ALA A 559 21.68 17.36 -17.74
N THR A 560 21.30 16.22 -18.33
CA THR A 560 21.93 15.75 -19.57
C THR A 560 21.56 16.65 -20.75
N ALA A 561 22.26 16.52 -21.88
CA ALA A 561 21.95 17.30 -23.09
C ALA A 561 20.50 17.07 -23.57
N MET A 562 19.98 15.85 -23.49
CA MET A 562 18.59 15.56 -23.87
C MET A 562 17.57 16.13 -22.88
N GLN A 563 17.87 16.05 -21.57
CA GLN A 563 17.00 16.62 -20.53
C GLN A 563 16.93 18.16 -20.65
N THR A 564 18.06 18.79 -20.98
CA THR A 564 18.16 20.23 -21.23
C THR A 564 17.29 20.66 -22.42
N LEU A 565 17.27 19.89 -23.52
CA LEU A 565 16.38 20.15 -24.66
C LEU A 565 14.90 20.03 -24.27
N SER A 566 14.55 18.99 -23.52
CA SER A 566 13.18 18.79 -23.03
C SER A 566 12.69 19.96 -22.17
N HIS A 567 13.56 20.49 -21.29
CA HIS A 567 13.25 21.68 -20.50
C HIS A 567 13.13 22.96 -21.35
N LEU A 568 13.94 23.13 -22.40
CA LEU A 568 13.82 24.28 -23.31
C LEU A 568 12.50 24.24 -24.10
N ARG A 569 12.08 23.08 -24.60
CA ARG A 569 10.78 22.90 -25.29
C ARG A 569 9.61 23.23 -24.37
N ARG A 570 9.61 22.64 -23.18
CA ARG A 570 8.52 22.85 -22.22
C ARG A 570 8.47 24.30 -21.72
N ALA A 571 9.61 24.97 -21.60
CA ALA A 571 9.64 26.40 -21.29
C ALA A 571 9.04 27.26 -22.41
N ALA A 572 9.29 26.94 -23.68
CA ALA A 572 8.69 27.62 -24.84
C ALA A 572 7.17 27.47 -24.88
N GLU A 573 6.65 26.27 -24.60
CA GLU A 573 5.22 25.97 -24.53
C GLU A 573 4.51 26.73 -23.40
N ILE A 574 5.10 26.79 -22.20
CA ILE A 574 4.46 27.49 -21.08
C ILE A 574 4.43 29.00 -21.30
N MET A 575 5.41 29.55 -22.03
CA MET A 575 5.41 30.96 -22.43
C MET A 575 4.34 31.28 -23.49
N ALA A 576 3.79 30.28 -24.18
CA ALA A 576 2.70 30.44 -25.16
C ALA A 576 1.36 30.74 -24.51
N ASN A 577 1.07 30.07 -23.40
CA ASN A 577 -0.25 30.03 -22.79
C ASN A 577 -0.48 31.18 -21.80
N GLY A 578 0.12 32.35 -22.08
CA GLY A 578 -0.05 33.62 -21.35
C GLY A 578 -0.21 33.44 -19.85
N GLY A 579 0.90 33.38 -19.11
CA GLY A 579 0.88 33.09 -17.67
C GLY A 579 -0.03 34.01 -16.84
N SER A 580 -1.28 33.62 -16.67
CA SER A 580 -2.21 33.98 -15.60
C SER A 580 -3.32 32.94 -15.55
N ALA A 581 -3.59 32.42 -14.35
CA ALA A 581 -4.67 31.49 -14.09
C ALA A 581 -6.03 32.20 -14.17
N ASP A 582 -6.95 31.68 -14.97
CA ASP A 582 -8.39 31.89 -14.82
C ASP A 582 -9.13 30.64 -15.33
N PHE A 583 -9.94 30.04 -14.45
CA PHE A 583 -10.75 28.86 -14.71
C PHE A 583 -11.99 29.22 -15.54
N VAL A 584 -12.38 28.33 -16.46
CA VAL A 584 -13.72 28.31 -17.05
C VAL A 584 -14.61 27.46 -16.13
N THR A 585 -15.66 28.05 -15.56
CA THR A 585 -16.68 27.34 -14.76
C THR A 585 -17.62 26.55 -15.66
N THR A 586 -17.95 25.32 -15.27
CA THR A 586 -18.98 24.52 -15.95
C THR A 586 -20.38 24.94 -15.49
N PRO A 587 -21.47 24.62 -16.23
CA PRO A 587 -22.84 24.94 -15.81
C PRO A 587 -23.22 24.38 -14.44
N ASP A 588 -22.71 23.21 -14.09
CA ASP A 588 -22.97 22.55 -12.80
C ASP A 588 -22.31 23.30 -11.63
N ASP A 589 -21.10 23.84 -11.84
CA ASP A 589 -20.39 24.67 -10.84
C ASP A 589 -21.18 25.95 -10.53
N ALA A 590 -21.83 26.54 -11.54
CA ALA A 590 -22.61 27.76 -11.38
C ALA A 590 -23.90 27.54 -10.57
N ILE A 591 -24.52 26.35 -10.66
CA ILE A 591 -25.73 25.98 -9.90
C ILE A 591 -25.37 25.73 -8.44
N ALA A 592 -24.31 24.96 -8.20
CA ALA A 592 -23.82 24.66 -6.84
C ALA A 592 -23.40 25.93 -6.09
N GLU A 593 -22.68 26.85 -6.76
CA GLU A 593 -22.17 28.06 -6.13
C GLU A 593 -23.26 29.13 -5.87
N ASN A 594 -24.27 29.22 -6.75
CA ASN A 594 -25.23 30.33 -6.72
C ASN A 594 -26.65 29.98 -6.29
N TYR A 595 -27.16 28.81 -6.65
CA TYR A 595 -28.59 28.49 -6.48
C TYR A 595 -28.85 27.49 -5.35
N LEU A 596 -27.90 26.60 -5.03
CA LEU A 596 -28.03 25.65 -3.93
C LEU A 596 -28.26 26.31 -2.55
N PRO A 597 -27.55 27.41 -2.17
CA PRO A 597 -27.82 28.10 -0.90
C PRO A 597 -29.22 28.76 -0.86
N MET A 598 -29.73 29.21 -2.02
CA MET A 598 -31.05 29.83 -2.14
C MET A 598 -32.15 28.77 -2.01
N PHE A 599 -31.97 27.62 -2.67
CA PHE A 599 -32.83 26.45 -2.54
C PHE A 599 -32.96 26.02 -1.06
N ARG A 600 -31.84 25.84 -0.35
CA ARG A 600 -31.84 25.43 1.07
C ARG A 600 -32.68 26.37 1.96
N ARG A 601 -32.54 27.69 1.80
CA ARG A 601 -33.36 28.69 2.53
C ARG A 601 -34.86 28.54 2.24
N LEU A 602 -35.21 28.28 0.99
CA LEU A 602 -36.61 28.12 0.57
C LEU A 602 -37.22 26.82 1.12
N VAL A 603 -36.49 25.70 1.07
CA VAL A 603 -36.94 24.41 1.64
C VAL A 603 -37.19 24.54 3.14
N ALA A 604 -36.25 25.12 3.88
CA ALA A 604 -36.37 25.33 5.32
C ALA A 604 -37.60 26.20 5.68
N HIS A 605 -37.88 27.24 4.88
CA HIS A 605 -39.03 28.12 5.11
C HIS A 605 -40.37 27.42 4.80
N VAL A 606 -40.41 26.58 3.77
CA VAL A 606 -41.64 25.90 3.31
C VAL A 606 -41.93 24.64 4.11
N ARG A 607 -40.93 24.09 4.83
CA ARG A 607 -41.01 22.81 5.55
C ARG A 607 -41.45 21.66 4.64
N ALA A 608 -40.93 21.63 3.42
CA ALA A 608 -41.20 20.54 2.49
C ALA A 608 -40.56 19.24 3.01
N ASP A 609 -41.35 18.17 3.01
CA ASP A 609 -40.95 16.81 3.44
C ASP A 609 -40.34 15.97 2.30
N SER A 610 -40.42 16.45 1.06
CA SER A 610 -39.80 15.83 -0.11
C SER A 610 -39.49 16.86 -1.21
N ASN A 611 -38.63 16.46 -2.15
CA ASN A 611 -38.33 17.26 -3.34
C ASN A 611 -39.58 17.51 -4.19
N ASP A 612 -40.50 16.54 -4.30
CA ASP A 612 -41.74 16.68 -5.05
C ASP A 612 -42.69 17.72 -4.42
N THR A 613 -42.77 17.73 -3.08
CA THR A 613 -43.53 18.73 -2.32
C THR A 613 -42.95 20.13 -2.54
N PHE A 614 -41.63 20.26 -2.49
CA PHE A 614 -40.95 21.53 -2.76
C PHE A 614 -41.16 22.01 -4.20
N LEU A 615 -40.97 21.15 -5.20
CA LEU A 615 -41.11 21.50 -6.61
C LEU A 615 -42.54 21.95 -6.94
N SER A 616 -43.54 21.30 -6.34
CA SER A 616 -44.96 21.68 -6.49
C SER A 616 -45.24 23.08 -5.90
N TRP A 617 -44.65 23.40 -4.74
CA TRP A 617 -44.75 24.73 -4.15
C TRP A 617 -44.04 25.78 -5.00
N LEU A 618 -42.83 25.47 -5.47
CA LEU A 618 -42.02 26.36 -6.31
C LEU A 618 -42.79 26.75 -7.56
N ASP A 619 -43.40 25.78 -8.26
CA ASP A 619 -44.20 26.01 -9.46
C ASP A 619 -45.44 26.86 -9.19
N SER A 620 -46.14 26.59 -8.09
CA SER A 620 -47.30 27.38 -7.67
C SER A 620 -46.92 28.84 -7.44
N GLN A 621 -45.85 29.10 -6.70
CA GLN A 621 -45.44 30.47 -6.38
C GLN A 621 -44.83 31.20 -7.58
N TRP A 622 -44.00 30.52 -8.38
CA TRP A 622 -43.33 31.13 -9.54
C TRP A 622 -44.30 31.56 -10.65
N SER A 623 -45.49 30.96 -10.71
CA SER A 623 -46.53 31.28 -11.69
C SER A 623 -47.17 32.67 -11.54
N THR A 624 -46.99 33.36 -10.40
CA THR A 624 -47.58 34.67 -10.13
C THR A 624 -46.51 35.75 -9.85
N PRO A 625 -46.72 37.03 -10.21
CA PRO A 625 -45.79 38.10 -9.87
C PRO A 625 -45.53 38.23 -8.36
N ALA A 626 -46.57 38.12 -7.53
CA ALA A 626 -46.44 38.20 -6.07
C ALA A 626 -45.67 37.01 -5.49
N GLY A 627 -45.90 35.79 -6.00
CA GLY A 627 -45.17 34.61 -5.56
C GLY A 627 -43.71 34.61 -5.99
N ARG A 628 -43.39 35.13 -7.18
CA ARG A 628 -41.99 35.35 -7.60
C ARG A 628 -41.26 36.32 -6.69
N SER A 629 -41.86 37.46 -6.35
CA SER A 629 -41.26 38.40 -5.38
C SER A 629 -41.00 37.73 -4.03
N ARG A 630 -41.95 36.93 -3.55
CA ARG A 630 -41.80 36.18 -2.30
C ARG A 630 -40.62 35.19 -2.34
N ILE A 631 -40.41 34.50 -3.46
CA ILE A 631 -39.26 33.59 -3.61
C ILE A 631 -37.94 34.37 -3.65
N ILE A 632 -37.90 35.49 -4.36
CA ILE A 632 -36.71 36.33 -4.48
C ILE A 632 -36.31 36.91 -3.11
N GLU A 633 -37.30 37.31 -2.31
CA GLU A 633 -37.10 37.80 -0.94
C GLU A 633 -36.62 36.68 -0.01
N LEU A 634 -37.35 35.56 0.08
CA LEU A 634 -37.02 34.44 0.97
C LEU A 634 -35.69 33.76 0.60
N GLY A 635 -35.38 33.68 -0.69
CA GLY A 635 -34.16 33.09 -1.19
C GLY A 635 -32.93 33.99 -1.07
N GLY A 636 -33.09 35.28 -0.74
CA GLY A 636 -31.97 36.21 -0.58
C GLY A 636 -31.17 36.45 -1.87
N PHE A 637 -31.87 36.65 -2.98
CA PHE A 637 -31.25 36.72 -4.32
C PHE A 637 -30.43 37.99 -4.58
N VAL A 638 -30.78 39.10 -3.91
CA VAL A 638 -30.24 40.43 -4.20
C VAL A 638 -29.24 40.83 -3.13
N ASP A 639 -28.06 41.27 -3.56
CA ASP A 639 -27.07 41.95 -2.73
C ASP A 639 -27.27 43.47 -2.89
N PRO A 640 -27.85 44.18 -1.90
CA PRO A 640 -28.21 45.58 -2.04
C PRO A 640 -27.02 46.49 -2.33
N GLU A 641 -25.85 46.23 -1.73
CA GLU A 641 -24.66 47.05 -1.91
C GLU A 641 -24.11 46.89 -3.33
N TYR A 642 -23.97 45.64 -3.78
CA TYR A 642 -23.56 45.37 -5.16
C TYR A 642 -24.56 45.96 -6.17
N TYR A 643 -25.85 45.81 -5.93
CA TYR A 643 -26.90 46.22 -6.86
C TYR A 643 -26.92 47.74 -7.03
N LEU A 644 -26.81 48.51 -5.95
CA LEU A 644 -26.74 49.98 -5.98
C LEU A 644 -25.39 50.51 -6.47
N ALA A 645 -24.31 49.76 -6.28
CA ALA A 645 -23.01 50.07 -6.88
C ALA A 645 -23.05 49.91 -8.41
N THR A 646 -23.73 48.86 -8.88
CA THR A 646 -23.82 48.49 -10.31
C THR A 646 -24.84 49.33 -11.07
N TYR A 647 -26.01 49.60 -10.49
CA TYR A 647 -27.13 50.28 -11.13
C TYR A 647 -27.33 51.70 -10.59
N GLY A 648 -26.61 52.65 -11.19
CA GLY A 648 -26.62 54.06 -10.78
C GLY A 648 -27.99 54.75 -10.92
N ASP A 649 -28.85 54.27 -11.82
CA ASP A 649 -30.23 54.73 -12.01
C ASP A 649 -31.12 54.35 -10.82
N VAL A 650 -31.02 53.10 -10.33
CA VAL A 650 -31.76 52.64 -9.13
C VAL A 650 -31.30 53.40 -7.90
N ARG A 651 -29.98 53.61 -7.77
CA ARG A 651 -29.38 54.42 -6.70
C ARG A 651 -29.87 55.86 -6.72
N ALA A 652 -29.93 56.50 -7.89
CA ALA A 652 -30.42 57.86 -8.02
C ALA A 652 -31.93 57.98 -7.73
N ALA A 653 -32.71 56.95 -8.05
CA ALA A 653 -34.15 56.89 -7.75
C ALA A 653 -34.47 56.62 -6.27
N GLY A 654 -33.49 56.18 -5.46
CA GLY A 654 -33.68 55.91 -4.03
C GLY A 654 -34.62 54.74 -3.71
N VAL A 655 -34.83 53.83 -4.66
CA VAL A 655 -35.74 52.69 -4.51
C VAL A 655 -35.01 51.51 -3.87
N ASP A 656 -35.70 50.76 -3.01
CA ASP A 656 -35.17 49.54 -2.40
C ASP A 656 -34.69 48.53 -3.47
N PRO A 657 -33.44 48.04 -3.42
CA PRO A 657 -32.86 47.16 -4.45
C PRO A 657 -33.60 45.84 -4.63
N VAL A 658 -34.07 45.23 -3.54
CA VAL A 658 -34.78 43.95 -3.57
C VAL A 658 -36.13 44.15 -4.25
N ARG A 659 -36.86 45.18 -3.83
CA ARG A 659 -38.17 45.56 -4.39
C ARG A 659 -38.06 45.98 -5.85
N HIS A 660 -37.00 46.71 -6.24
CA HIS A 660 -36.75 47.05 -7.63
C HIS A 660 -36.48 45.78 -8.46
N TYR A 661 -35.62 44.89 -7.97
CA TYR A 661 -35.30 43.66 -8.68
C TYR A 661 -36.53 42.76 -8.89
N CYS A 662 -37.37 42.62 -7.87
CA CYS A 662 -38.61 41.85 -7.95
C CYS A 662 -39.60 42.40 -8.99
N ASN A 663 -39.79 43.72 -9.04
CA ASN A 663 -40.81 44.34 -9.87
C ASN A 663 -40.38 44.58 -11.32
N ALA A 664 -39.10 44.88 -11.54
CA ALA A 664 -38.59 45.29 -12.85
C ALA A 664 -37.23 44.65 -13.17
N GLY A 665 -36.29 44.61 -12.22
CA GLY A 665 -34.91 44.19 -12.49
C GLY A 665 -34.76 42.76 -13.02
N ILE A 666 -35.55 41.80 -12.56
CA ILE A 666 -35.51 40.41 -13.07
C ILE A 666 -36.06 40.29 -14.50
N LEU A 667 -37.03 41.14 -14.87
CA LEU A 667 -37.59 41.20 -16.23
C LEU A 667 -36.65 41.93 -17.19
N GLU A 668 -35.93 42.94 -16.68
CA GLU A 668 -34.89 43.67 -17.40
C GLU A 668 -33.58 42.88 -17.53
N GLY A 669 -33.48 41.71 -16.87
CA GLY A 669 -32.28 40.87 -16.88
C GLY A 669 -31.10 41.48 -16.11
N ARG A 670 -31.37 42.29 -15.07
CA ARG A 670 -30.30 42.83 -14.23
C ARG A 670 -29.65 41.73 -13.40
N ALA A 671 -28.39 41.91 -13.02
CA ALA A 671 -27.61 41.03 -12.16
C ALA A 671 -27.90 41.40 -10.70
N PRO A 672 -28.59 40.54 -9.91
CA PRO A 672 -28.98 40.89 -8.55
C PRO A 672 -27.81 40.88 -7.56
N ARG A 673 -26.72 40.16 -7.88
CA ARG A 673 -25.50 40.07 -7.07
C ARG A 673 -24.30 39.69 -7.93
N LYS A 674 -23.08 39.93 -7.43
CA LYS A 674 -21.82 39.71 -8.18
C LYS A 674 -21.67 38.30 -8.76
N SER A 675 -22.10 37.29 -8.00
CA SER A 675 -22.01 35.88 -8.37
C SER A 675 -23.13 35.44 -9.33
N LEU A 676 -24.25 36.19 -9.38
CA LEU A 676 -25.39 35.93 -10.24
C LEU A 676 -25.44 36.96 -11.37
N ARG A 677 -24.76 36.66 -12.48
CA ARG A 677 -24.77 37.52 -13.68
C ARG A 677 -26.19 37.62 -14.25
N ALA A 678 -26.43 38.63 -15.07
CA ALA A 678 -27.71 38.91 -15.74
C ALA A 678 -28.45 37.63 -16.20
N VAL A 679 -29.43 37.19 -15.42
CA VAL A 679 -30.22 35.98 -15.67
C VAL A 679 -31.69 36.36 -15.83
N LYS A 680 -32.34 35.79 -16.83
CA LYS A 680 -33.79 35.94 -17.03
C LYS A 680 -34.56 35.09 -16.01
N ALA A 681 -35.81 35.47 -15.75
CA ALA A 681 -36.65 34.81 -14.74
C ALA A 681 -36.89 33.30 -14.98
N ASP A 682 -36.93 32.87 -16.24
CA ASP A 682 -37.04 31.46 -16.64
C ASP A 682 -35.78 30.66 -16.25
N VAL A 683 -34.59 31.25 -16.42
CA VAL A 683 -33.31 30.64 -16.04
C VAL A 683 -33.21 30.50 -14.51
N VAL A 684 -33.68 31.48 -13.75
CA VAL A 684 -33.70 31.42 -12.28
C VAL A 684 -34.57 30.26 -11.78
N TRP A 685 -35.74 30.08 -12.39
CA TRP A 685 -36.64 28.99 -12.05
C TRP A 685 -36.05 27.62 -12.37
N GLU A 686 -35.49 27.45 -13.58
CA GLU A 686 -34.88 26.20 -14.01
C GLU A 686 -33.70 25.81 -13.10
N ASN A 687 -32.84 26.77 -12.76
CA ASN A 687 -31.70 26.52 -11.88
C ASN A 687 -32.12 26.17 -10.45
N LEU A 688 -33.25 26.71 -9.93
CA LEU A 688 -33.80 26.28 -8.65
C LEU A 688 -34.35 24.85 -8.69
N ARG A 689 -34.96 24.42 -9.81
CA ARG A 689 -35.39 23.01 -9.98
C ARG A 689 -34.21 22.05 -10.06
N GLN A 690 -33.15 22.47 -10.76
CA GLN A 690 -31.93 21.68 -10.88
C GLN A 690 -31.21 21.59 -9.52
N ALA A 691 -31.15 22.69 -8.75
CA ALA A 691 -30.65 22.67 -7.38
C ALA A 691 -31.46 21.74 -6.46
N ALA A 692 -32.78 21.66 -6.64
CA ALA A 692 -33.63 20.72 -5.90
C ALA A 692 -33.43 19.24 -6.31
N SER A 693 -32.87 19.00 -7.49
CA SER A 693 -32.61 17.66 -8.03
C SER A 693 -31.18 17.18 -7.79
N ALA A 694 -30.29 18.08 -7.35
CA ALA A 694 -28.93 17.78 -6.91
C ALA A 694 -28.95 17.30 -5.43
N ASP A 695 -28.03 16.43 -5.04
CA ASP A 695 -27.88 15.97 -3.66
C ASP A 695 -27.92 17.15 -2.67
N ALA A 696 -28.79 17.09 -1.65
CA ALA A 696 -29.10 18.21 -0.76
C ALA A 696 -27.87 18.71 0.01
N LEU A 697 -26.90 17.82 0.26
CA LEU A 697 -25.61 18.13 0.89
C LEU A 697 -24.55 18.58 -0.11
N GLY A 698 -24.76 18.39 -1.42
CA GLY A 698 -23.76 18.66 -2.46
C GLY A 698 -22.56 17.71 -2.41
N LEU A 699 -22.73 16.52 -1.81
CA LEU A 699 -21.69 15.51 -1.66
C LEU A 699 -21.81 14.46 -2.77
N ALA A 700 -20.66 13.93 -3.20
CA ALA A 700 -20.66 12.82 -4.14
C ALA A 700 -21.09 11.52 -3.43
N GLU A 701 -22.01 10.76 -4.04
CA GLU A 701 -22.32 9.40 -3.60
C GLU A 701 -21.43 8.36 -4.31
N PHE A 702 -20.91 7.42 -3.52
CA PHE A 702 -20.11 6.28 -3.94
C PHE A 702 -20.86 4.99 -3.56
N PRO A 703 -21.72 4.45 -4.43
CA PRO A 703 -22.54 3.28 -4.07
C PRO A 703 -21.70 2.03 -3.77
N PHE A 704 -22.27 1.12 -2.97
CA PHE A 704 -21.68 -0.19 -2.69
C PHE A 704 -22.14 -1.24 -3.71
N ALA A 705 -21.39 -2.34 -3.79
CA ALA A 705 -21.89 -3.56 -4.41
C ALA A 705 -23.06 -4.13 -3.57
N GLU A 706 -23.98 -4.83 -4.22
CA GLU A 706 -25.20 -5.35 -3.59
C GLU A 706 -24.91 -6.26 -2.39
N ASP A 707 -23.93 -7.15 -2.50
CA ASP A 707 -23.53 -8.07 -1.43
C ASP A 707 -22.96 -7.34 -0.19
N VAL A 708 -22.24 -6.24 -0.42
CA VAL A 708 -21.69 -5.38 0.63
C VAL A 708 -22.84 -4.65 1.34
N GLU A 709 -23.80 -4.11 0.60
CA GLU A 709 -24.95 -3.41 1.17
C GLU A 709 -25.84 -4.35 2.00
N VAL A 710 -26.11 -5.56 1.50
CA VAL A 710 -26.88 -6.58 2.25
C VAL A 710 -26.19 -6.92 3.57
N ARG A 711 -24.87 -7.15 3.55
CA ARG A 711 -24.08 -7.44 4.77
C ARG A 711 -24.12 -6.25 5.75
N ARG A 712 -23.91 -5.03 5.24
CA ARG A 712 -23.96 -3.79 6.01
C ARG A 712 -25.30 -3.65 6.74
N GLN A 713 -26.41 -3.78 6.03
CA GLN A 713 -27.76 -3.68 6.61
C GLN A 713 -28.01 -4.74 7.67
N ALA A 714 -27.56 -5.97 7.46
CA ALA A 714 -27.66 -7.04 8.46
C ALA A 714 -26.88 -6.72 9.74
N GLN A 715 -25.68 -6.14 9.63
CA GLN A 715 -24.88 -5.73 10.78
C GLN A 715 -25.49 -4.53 11.51
N LEU A 716 -25.97 -3.51 10.79
CA LEU A 716 -26.67 -2.36 11.37
C LEU A 716 -27.93 -2.78 12.11
N HIS A 717 -28.72 -3.69 11.53
CA HIS A 717 -29.89 -4.25 12.19
C HIS A 717 -29.53 -4.99 13.48
N ALA A 718 -28.45 -5.78 13.48
CA ALA A 718 -27.98 -6.45 14.69
C ALA A 718 -27.55 -5.46 15.77
N ILE A 719 -26.89 -4.37 15.39
CA ILE A 719 -26.42 -3.31 16.30
C ILE A 719 -27.57 -2.48 16.85
N GLY A 720 -28.62 -2.22 16.06
CA GLY A 720 -29.81 -1.47 16.48
C GLY A 720 -30.69 -2.19 17.51
N LYS A 721 -30.48 -3.50 17.75
CA LYS A 721 -31.23 -4.24 18.77
C LYS A 721 -31.00 -3.64 20.16
N ARG A 722 -32.08 -3.32 20.87
CA ARG A 722 -32.03 -2.76 22.22
C ARG A 722 -31.37 -3.72 23.20
N THR A 723 -30.50 -3.18 24.04
CA THR A 723 -29.86 -3.86 25.17
C THR A 723 -30.26 -3.16 26.46
N GLY A 724 -29.98 -3.78 27.61
CA GLY A 724 -30.18 -3.16 28.93
C GLY A 724 -29.07 -2.18 29.33
N ASN A 725 -28.04 -2.03 28.50
CA ASN A 725 -26.84 -1.26 28.83
C ASN A 725 -27.07 0.23 28.58
N ARG A 726 -26.58 1.07 29.50
CA ARG A 726 -26.65 2.54 29.40
C ARG A 726 -25.41 3.16 28.77
N ILE A 727 -24.39 2.36 28.49
CA ILE A 727 -23.10 2.80 27.95
C ILE A 727 -22.79 1.97 26.71
N ALA A 728 -22.12 2.59 25.74
CA ALA A 728 -21.50 1.87 24.64
C ALA A 728 -20.06 2.30 24.41
N VAL A 729 -19.27 1.37 23.89
CA VAL A 729 -17.94 1.62 23.36
C VAL A 729 -17.94 1.29 21.88
N VAL A 730 -17.60 2.26 21.04
CA VAL A 730 -17.34 2.05 19.62
C VAL A 730 -15.84 2.07 19.38
N ALA A 731 -15.24 0.91 19.17
CA ALA A 731 -13.81 0.76 18.96
C ALA A 731 -13.51 0.47 17.49
N HIS A 732 -12.84 1.40 16.80
CA HIS A 732 -12.33 1.17 15.45
C HIS A 732 -10.98 0.45 15.49
N LEU A 733 -10.99 -0.86 15.23
CA LEU A 733 -9.81 -1.71 15.30
C LEU A 733 -9.29 -1.99 13.89
N TYR A 734 -8.26 -1.24 13.48
CA TYR A 734 -7.59 -1.37 12.20
C TYR A 734 -6.22 -2.05 12.33
N TYR A 735 -5.42 -1.65 13.33
CA TYR A 735 -4.08 -2.20 13.58
C TYR A 735 -4.15 -3.35 14.58
N THR A 736 -4.06 -4.58 14.08
CA THR A 736 -4.15 -5.82 14.88
C THR A 736 -3.17 -5.85 16.06
N ASP A 737 -1.95 -5.32 15.88
CA ASP A 737 -0.91 -5.28 16.92
C ASP A 737 -1.25 -4.37 18.11
N LEU A 738 -2.17 -3.42 17.95
CA LEU A 738 -2.58 -2.48 19.00
C LEU A 738 -3.86 -2.90 19.73
N VAL A 739 -4.54 -3.96 19.27
CA VAL A 739 -5.81 -4.43 19.86
C VAL A 739 -5.65 -4.86 21.32
N PRO A 740 -4.63 -5.64 21.74
CA PRO A 740 -4.50 -6.05 23.14
C PRO A 740 -4.46 -4.87 24.12
N GLU A 741 -3.78 -3.78 23.74
CA GLU A 741 -3.69 -2.58 24.58
C GLU A 741 -5.04 -1.88 24.75
N ILE A 742 -5.84 -1.78 23.67
CA ILE A 742 -7.20 -1.22 23.75
C ILE A 742 -8.06 -2.09 24.69
N LEU A 743 -8.02 -3.42 24.52
CA LEU A 743 -8.81 -4.35 25.34
C LEU A 743 -8.44 -4.27 26.83
N GLU A 744 -7.16 -4.04 27.15
CA GLU A 744 -6.69 -3.86 28.52
C GLU A 744 -7.29 -2.59 29.14
N HIS A 745 -7.25 -1.45 28.44
CA HIS A 745 -7.80 -0.19 28.93
C HIS A 745 -9.33 -0.23 29.11
N LEU A 746 -10.04 -1.00 28.29
CA LEU A 746 -11.50 -1.16 28.44
C LEU A 746 -11.91 -1.77 29.79
N LYS A 747 -11.01 -2.50 30.47
CA LYS A 747 -11.27 -3.04 31.82
C LYS A 747 -11.47 -1.95 32.88
N ALA A 748 -11.07 -0.71 32.60
CA ALA A 748 -11.35 0.41 33.49
C ALA A 748 -12.87 0.71 33.60
N ILE A 749 -13.66 0.33 32.59
CA ILE A 749 -15.12 0.52 32.60
C ILE A 749 -15.76 -0.58 33.46
N ARG A 750 -16.17 -0.22 34.67
CA ARG A 750 -16.80 -1.16 35.63
C ARG A 750 -18.29 -1.41 35.35
N GLU A 751 -18.97 -0.47 34.72
CA GLU A 751 -20.39 -0.58 34.37
C GLU A 751 -20.57 -1.45 33.11
N PRO A 752 -21.67 -2.23 32.98
CA PRO A 752 -21.98 -2.96 31.76
C PRO A 752 -22.14 -2.05 30.54
N PHE A 753 -21.54 -2.43 29.41
CA PHE A 753 -21.58 -1.65 28.17
C PHE A 753 -21.71 -2.52 26.92
N ASP A 754 -22.28 -1.94 25.86
CA ASP A 754 -22.27 -2.54 24.53
C ASP A 754 -20.91 -2.27 23.86
N LEU A 755 -20.12 -3.31 23.58
CA LEU A 755 -18.90 -3.18 22.76
C LEU A 755 -19.24 -3.36 21.28
N ILE A 756 -19.12 -2.30 20.49
CA ILE A 756 -19.30 -2.29 19.04
C ILE A 756 -17.94 -2.10 18.39
N VAL A 757 -17.43 -3.14 17.74
CA VAL A 757 -16.13 -3.11 17.05
C VAL A 757 -16.35 -2.81 15.58
N THR A 758 -15.86 -1.66 15.13
CA THR A 758 -15.76 -1.35 13.69
C THR A 758 -14.39 -1.78 13.18
N MET A 759 -14.34 -2.37 11.98
CA MET A 759 -13.12 -2.91 11.39
C MET A 759 -13.22 -2.88 9.86
N PRO A 760 -12.09 -2.89 9.12
CA PRO A 760 -12.14 -3.11 7.69
C PRO A 760 -12.85 -4.43 7.35
N ASP A 761 -13.44 -4.57 6.18
CA ASP A 761 -14.08 -5.81 5.72
C ASP A 761 -13.09 -6.92 5.30
N TRP A 762 -11.80 -6.76 5.62
CA TRP A 762 -10.71 -7.68 5.32
C TRP A 762 -9.73 -7.82 6.51
N GLY A 763 -9.01 -8.95 6.59
CA GLY A 763 -7.95 -9.14 7.59
C GLY A 763 -8.40 -9.22 9.05
N THR A 764 -9.70 -9.42 9.31
CA THR A 764 -10.32 -9.20 10.63
C THR A 764 -10.27 -10.39 11.58
N ARG A 765 -9.96 -11.59 11.09
CA ARG A 765 -10.11 -12.83 11.86
C ARG A 765 -9.45 -12.76 13.23
N ARG A 766 -8.19 -12.30 13.28
CA ARG A 766 -7.43 -12.20 14.54
C ARG A 766 -8.01 -11.16 15.50
N ILE A 767 -8.49 -10.04 14.96
CA ILE A 767 -9.17 -9.00 15.75
C ILE A 767 -10.43 -9.59 16.39
N VAL A 768 -11.26 -10.28 15.61
CA VAL A 768 -12.47 -10.94 16.10
C VAL A 768 -12.15 -11.98 17.16
N GLU A 769 -11.14 -12.82 16.95
CA GLU A 769 -10.71 -13.83 17.93
C GLU A 769 -10.27 -13.19 19.25
N MET A 770 -9.40 -12.18 19.23
CA MET A 770 -8.93 -11.49 20.43
C MET A 770 -10.05 -10.76 21.17
N VAL A 771 -10.91 -10.05 20.43
CA VAL A 771 -12.06 -9.33 21.01
C VAL A 771 -13.04 -10.33 21.61
N ARG A 772 -13.43 -11.40 20.91
CA ARG A 772 -14.39 -12.38 21.45
C ARG A 772 -13.85 -13.13 22.67
N ALA A 773 -12.53 -13.35 22.74
CA ALA A 773 -11.91 -13.95 23.90
C ALA A 773 -12.03 -13.05 25.15
N ALA A 774 -11.94 -11.73 24.98
CA ALA A 774 -12.04 -10.76 26.08
C ALA A 774 -13.50 -10.33 26.37
N TYR A 775 -14.31 -10.17 25.32
CA TYR A 775 -15.69 -9.66 25.33
C TYR A 775 -16.56 -10.52 24.39
N PRO A 776 -17.11 -11.65 24.87
CA PRO A 776 -17.85 -12.62 24.04
C PRO A 776 -19.07 -12.03 23.32
N ASP A 777 -19.74 -11.07 23.96
CA ASP A 777 -20.96 -10.41 23.47
C ASP A 777 -20.69 -9.21 22.55
N ALA A 778 -19.42 -8.97 22.18
CA ALA A 778 -19.06 -7.88 21.28
C ALA A 778 -19.79 -7.99 19.93
N LEU A 779 -20.26 -6.85 19.44
CA LEU A 779 -20.89 -6.69 18.14
C LEU A 779 -19.85 -6.23 17.12
N PHE A 780 -19.94 -6.74 15.90
CA PHE A 780 -18.94 -6.51 14.86
C PHE A 780 -19.54 -5.83 13.63
N TYR A 781 -18.95 -4.71 13.24
CA TYR A 781 -19.30 -3.95 12.04
C TYR A 781 -18.11 -3.95 11.07
N ALA A 782 -18.23 -4.71 9.98
CA ALA A 782 -17.18 -4.89 8.99
C ALA A 782 -17.49 -4.00 7.79
N ALA A 783 -16.83 -2.85 7.73
CA ALA A 783 -17.11 -1.81 6.76
C ALA A 783 -16.05 -1.78 5.65
N PRO A 784 -16.44 -1.44 4.41
CA PRO A 784 -15.46 -1.04 3.40
C PRO A 784 -14.55 0.06 3.95
N ASN A 785 -13.26 0.00 3.62
CA ASN A 785 -12.28 0.98 4.10
C ASN A 785 -12.53 2.36 3.44
N ARG A 786 -13.43 3.16 4.02
CA ARG A 786 -13.87 4.48 3.55
C ARG A 786 -14.10 5.41 4.74
N GLY A 787 -13.50 6.60 4.69
CA GLY A 787 -13.64 7.56 5.79
C GLY A 787 -12.94 7.12 7.07
N ARG A 788 -12.02 6.14 6.98
CA ARG A 788 -11.21 5.58 8.07
C ARG A 788 -12.07 5.17 9.28
N ASP A 789 -11.80 5.72 10.46
CA ASP A 789 -12.57 5.45 11.68
C ASP A 789 -13.87 6.28 11.77
N ILE A 790 -13.98 7.37 11.00
CA ILE A 790 -15.09 8.32 11.02
C ILE A 790 -16.26 7.78 10.21
N GLY A 791 -16.01 7.32 8.98
CA GLY A 791 -17.04 6.79 8.09
C GLY A 791 -17.88 5.69 8.75
N PRO A 792 -17.27 4.60 9.24
CA PRO A 792 -17.98 3.53 9.94
C PRO A 792 -18.70 4.03 11.20
N PHE A 793 -18.17 5.01 11.93
CA PHE A 793 -18.84 5.58 13.10
C PHE A 793 -20.09 6.37 12.72
N ILE A 794 -20.01 7.23 11.69
CA ILE A 794 -21.15 7.96 11.12
C ILE A 794 -22.25 6.98 10.71
N ASP A 795 -21.87 5.89 10.08
CA ASP A 795 -22.79 4.89 9.56
C ASP A 795 -23.56 4.13 10.66
N LEU A 796 -22.96 4.02 11.85
CA LEU A 796 -23.59 3.45 13.03
C LEU A 796 -24.56 4.43 13.73
N LEU A 797 -24.43 5.74 13.53
CA LEU A 797 -25.19 6.75 14.28
C LEU A 797 -26.70 6.51 14.24
N PRO A 798 -27.36 6.27 13.09
CA PRO A 798 -28.80 6.07 13.06
C PRO A 798 -29.25 4.91 13.96
N ALA A 799 -28.57 3.76 13.88
CA ALA A 799 -28.89 2.58 14.68
C ALA A 799 -28.61 2.79 16.18
N MET A 800 -27.59 3.57 16.52
CA MET A 800 -27.24 3.86 17.91
C MET A 800 -28.13 4.96 18.52
N LEU A 801 -28.63 5.92 17.74
CA LEU A 801 -29.51 7.01 18.19
C LEU A 801 -30.89 6.51 18.63
N GLU A 802 -31.29 5.29 18.23
CA GLU A 802 -32.49 4.61 18.71
C GLU A 802 -32.32 3.99 20.10
N LYS A 803 -31.08 3.95 20.61
CA LYS A 803 -30.73 3.45 21.94
C LYS A 803 -30.63 4.59 22.95
N ASP A 804 -30.95 4.27 24.18
CA ASP A 804 -30.98 5.22 25.30
C ASP A 804 -29.67 5.13 26.11
N TYR A 805 -28.56 5.51 25.48
CA TYR A 805 -27.25 5.57 26.12
C TYR A 805 -27.06 6.90 26.87
N ASP A 806 -26.52 6.83 28.08
CA ASP A 806 -26.06 7.99 28.85
C ASP A 806 -24.85 8.64 28.18
N ALA A 807 -23.90 7.80 27.72
CA ALA A 807 -22.68 8.20 27.04
C ALA A 807 -22.14 7.07 26.14
N VAL A 808 -21.46 7.45 25.07
CA VAL A 808 -20.77 6.56 24.14
C VAL A 808 -19.29 6.92 24.12
N LEU A 809 -18.41 5.96 24.37
CA LEU A 809 -16.98 6.10 24.17
C LEU A 809 -16.61 5.72 22.74
N LYS A 810 -16.00 6.63 21.99
CA LYS A 810 -15.39 6.34 20.68
C LYS A 810 -13.88 6.18 20.84
N LEU A 811 -13.33 5.08 20.32
CA LEU A 811 -11.89 4.79 20.30
C LEU A 811 -11.42 4.35 18.91
N GLN A 812 -10.12 4.43 18.67
CA GLN A 812 -9.49 3.82 17.51
C GLN A 812 -8.08 3.31 17.80
N THR A 813 -7.61 2.34 17.01
CA THR A 813 -6.18 2.02 16.94
C THR A 813 -5.43 3.12 16.18
N LYS A 814 -4.37 3.70 16.77
CA LYS A 814 -3.58 4.77 16.15
C LYS A 814 -2.08 4.46 16.19
N ARG A 815 -1.48 4.23 15.02
CA ARG A 815 -0.08 3.75 14.91
C ARG A 815 0.96 4.83 14.61
N GLY A 816 0.55 5.96 14.05
CA GLY A 816 1.48 6.99 13.60
C GLY A 816 0.83 8.35 13.43
N TYR A 817 1.69 9.37 13.34
CA TYR A 817 1.31 10.74 13.03
C TYR A 817 2.11 11.23 11.82
N PHE A 818 1.43 11.84 10.84
CA PHE A 818 2.09 12.31 9.62
C PHE A 818 2.55 13.76 9.77
N ARG A 819 3.83 14.00 9.49
CA ARG A 819 4.45 15.33 9.48
C ARG A 819 5.28 15.48 8.21
N ALA A 820 4.97 16.49 7.40
CA ALA A 820 5.66 16.76 6.13
C ALA A 820 5.80 15.49 5.25
N ASP A 821 4.69 14.78 5.04
CA ASP A 821 4.59 13.53 4.27
C ASP A 821 5.41 12.35 4.80
N ARG A 822 5.87 12.42 6.06
CA ARG A 822 6.55 11.34 6.75
C ARG A 822 5.71 10.87 7.95
N MET A 823 5.45 9.58 8.02
CA MET A 823 4.89 8.96 9.23
C MET A 823 5.94 8.92 10.33
N ILE A 824 5.60 9.46 11.49
CA ILE A 824 6.39 9.46 12.73
C ILE A 824 5.66 8.55 13.73
N PRO A 825 6.10 7.29 13.90
CA PRO A 825 5.45 6.34 14.80
C PRO A 825 5.42 6.80 16.25
N GLU A 826 6.50 7.43 16.73
CA GLU A 826 6.66 7.83 18.14
C GLU A 826 5.59 8.86 18.55
N PHE A 827 5.17 9.70 17.62
CA PHE A 827 4.12 10.70 17.87
C PHE A 827 2.73 10.05 17.87
N GLY A 828 2.53 8.99 17.07
CA GLY A 828 1.29 8.20 17.12
C GLY A 828 1.14 7.43 18.42
N GLU A 829 2.23 6.88 18.94
CA GLU A 829 2.31 6.22 20.25
C GLU A 829 1.96 7.20 21.38
N MET A 830 2.64 8.34 21.46
CA MET A 830 2.32 9.38 22.45
C MET A 830 0.86 9.83 22.38
N TRP A 831 0.33 10.10 21.18
CA TRP A 831 -1.08 10.48 21.02
C TRP A 831 -2.00 9.45 21.67
N ARG A 832 -1.78 8.18 21.33
CA ARG A 832 -2.62 7.08 21.77
C ARG A 832 -2.51 6.85 23.28
N GLU A 833 -1.31 6.77 23.83
CA GLU A 833 -1.08 6.57 25.26
C GLU A 833 -1.72 7.68 26.09
N GLU A 834 -1.50 8.95 25.72
CA GLU A 834 -2.04 10.08 26.47
C GLU A 834 -3.56 10.18 26.36
N THR A 835 -4.13 9.80 25.22
CA THR A 835 -5.59 9.75 25.05
C THR A 835 -6.21 8.61 25.88
N LEU A 836 -5.62 7.42 25.85
CA LEU A 836 -6.11 6.28 26.63
C LEU A 836 -5.98 6.55 28.13
N SER A 837 -4.88 7.16 28.58
CA SER A 837 -4.71 7.59 29.97
C SER A 837 -5.76 8.62 30.39
N ALA A 838 -6.05 9.61 29.53
CA ALA A 838 -7.06 10.62 29.82
C ALA A 838 -8.48 10.04 29.91
N LEU A 839 -8.87 9.15 29.00
CA LEU A 839 -10.26 8.67 28.89
C LEU A 839 -10.55 7.37 29.65
N LEU A 840 -9.52 6.55 29.90
CA LEU A 840 -9.60 5.19 30.46
C LEU A 840 -8.47 4.88 31.46
N GLY A 841 -7.69 5.86 31.91
CA GLY A 841 -6.49 5.62 32.73
C GLY A 841 -6.76 5.01 34.10
N SER A 842 -7.97 5.15 34.63
CA SER A 842 -8.41 4.46 35.85
C SER A 842 -9.93 4.27 35.88
N PRO A 843 -10.43 3.29 36.65
CA PRO A 843 -11.87 3.15 36.88
C PRO A 843 -12.52 4.39 37.51
N GLU A 844 -11.80 5.08 38.39
CA GLU A 844 -12.26 6.28 39.06
C GLU A 844 -12.42 7.44 38.05
N ARG A 845 -11.49 7.57 37.09
CA ARG A 845 -11.60 8.52 35.97
C ARG A 845 -12.82 8.23 35.10
N VAL A 846 -13.06 6.96 34.77
CA VAL A 846 -14.24 6.58 33.96
C VAL A 846 -15.54 6.92 34.71
N ALA A 847 -15.61 6.62 36.01
CA ALA A 847 -16.76 6.97 36.84
C ALA A 847 -17.00 8.48 36.88
N GLU A 848 -15.95 9.29 37.06
CA GLU A 848 -16.02 10.76 37.04
C GLU A 848 -16.63 11.28 35.72
N ILE A 849 -16.20 10.75 34.58
CA ILE A 849 -16.72 11.13 33.25
C ILE A 849 -18.21 10.78 33.14
N LEU A 850 -18.61 9.55 33.51
CA LEU A 850 -20.00 9.11 33.43
C LEU A 850 -20.91 9.91 34.36
N ASP A 851 -20.46 10.20 35.58
CA ASP A 851 -21.18 11.03 36.53
C ASP A 851 -21.32 12.47 36.03
N ALA A 852 -20.31 13.01 35.33
CA ALA A 852 -20.42 14.31 34.69
C ALA A 852 -21.53 14.33 33.62
N PHE A 853 -21.62 13.30 32.77
CA PHE A 853 -22.72 13.18 31.80
C PHE A 853 -24.10 13.05 32.47
N ARG A 854 -24.20 12.38 33.62
CA ARG A 854 -25.49 12.17 34.31
C ARG A 854 -25.94 13.40 35.11
N SER A 855 -25.00 14.09 35.74
CA SER A 855 -25.28 15.24 36.63
C SER A 855 -25.35 16.58 35.90
N ARG A 856 -24.64 16.74 34.77
CA ARG A 856 -24.55 18.01 34.02
C ARG A 856 -25.28 17.89 32.69
N LYS A 857 -26.53 18.33 32.68
CA LYS A 857 -27.36 18.32 31.47
C LYS A 857 -26.77 19.03 30.24
N PRO A 858 -25.99 20.13 30.32
CA PRO A 858 -25.42 20.74 29.13
C PRO A 858 -24.21 19.99 28.56
N LEU A 859 -23.57 19.09 29.32
CA LEU A 859 -22.37 18.38 28.89
C LEU A 859 -22.70 17.34 27.80
N ASN A 860 -22.03 17.48 26.65
CA ASN A 860 -22.23 16.67 25.47
C ASN A 860 -20.99 15.89 25.04
N MET A 861 -19.77 16.35 25.34
CA MET A 861 -18.56 15.63 24.93
C MET A 861 -17.42 15.81 25.92
N VAL A 862 -16.68 14.73 26.18
CA VAL A 862 -15.45 14.72 26.97
C VAL A 862 -14.31 14.12 26.15
N GLY A 863 -13.25 14.87 25.93
CA GLY A 863 -12.08 14.41 25.18
C GLY A 863 -10.76 14.69 25.89
N PRO A 864 -9.64 14.19 25.35
CA PRO A 864 -8.32 14.37 25.95
C PRO A 864 -7.87 15.84 25.86
N GLU A 865 -7.44 16.40 27.00
CA GLU A 865 -7.06 17.83 27.12
C GLU A 865 -6.04 18.30 26.08
N PRO A 866 -4.93 17.58 25.79
CA PRO A 866 -3.92 18.06 24.85
C PRO A 866 -4.43 18.21 23.41
N PHE A 867 -5.53 17.54 23.07
CA PHE A 867 -6.03 17.45 21.70
C PHE A 867 -7.34 18.20 21.48
N LEU A 868 -7.75 19.06 22.43
CA LEU A 868 -8.79 20.06 22.18
C LEU A 868 -8.21 21.20 21.33
N LEU A 869 -8.58 21.27 20.05
CA LEU A 869 -8.04 22.23 19.08
C LEU A 869 -9.09 23.28 18.69
N SER A 870 -8.63 24.46 18.29
CA SER A 870 -9.47 25.58 17.83
C SER A 870 -9.59 25.57 16.30
N LEU A 871 -10.79 25.86 15.80
CA LEU A 871 -11.09 26.02 14.38
C LEU A 871 -10.39 27.25 13.76
N ASP A 872 -9.99 28.24 14.55
CA ASP A 872 -9.17 29.35 14.03
C ASP A 872 -7.80 28.87 13.54
N LYS A 873 -7.20 27.91 14.24
CA LYS A 873 -5.90 27.33 13.87
C LYS A 873 -6.02 26.19 12.89
N TYR A 874 -7.14 25.47 12.93
CA TYR A 874 -7.41 24.30 12.09
C TYR A 874 -8.77 24.46 11.38
N PRO A 875 -8.89 25.42 10.46
CA PRO A 875 -10.15 25.73 9.81
C PRO A 875 -10.66 24.57 8.95
N TYR A 876 -11.94 24.64 8.60
CA TYR A 876 -12.54 23.75 7.61
C TYR A 876 -11.89 23.91 6.24
N HIS A 877 -11.66 22.80 5.55
CA HIS A 877 -11.10 22.81 4.19
C HIS A 877 -12.10 23.33 3.14
N ASP A 878 -13.40 23.26 3.42
CA ASP A 878 -14.50 23.76 2.57
C ASP A 878 -15.04 25.12 3.05
N ASN A 879 -14.27 25.82 3.90
CA ASN A 879 -14.65 27.06 4.56
C ASN A 879 -15.94 27.00 5.40
N GLY A 880 -16.40 25.81 5.81
CA GLY A 880 -17.57 25.63 6.68
C GLY A 880 -18.86 25.32 5.92
N THR A 881 -18.82 25.13 4.60
CA THR A 881 -19.99 24.87 3.75
C THR A 881 -20.80 23.66 4.23
N LEU A 882 -20.13 22.55 4.59
CA LEU A 882 -20.78 21.35 5.10
C LEU A 882 -21.34 21.57 6.50
N ALA A 883 -20.63 22.33 7.35
CA ALA A 883 -21.13 22.71 8.67
C ALA A 883 -22.44 23.50 8.56
N GLU A 884 -22.50 24.45 7.62
CA GLU A 884 -23.69 25.29 7.34
C GLU A 884 -24.86 24.47 6.82
N SER A 885 -24.58 23.37 6.14
CA SER A 885 -25.63 22.48 5.63
C SER A 885 -26.22 21.55 6.67
N LEU A 886 -25.44 21.19 7.71
CA LEU A 886 -25.83 20.18 8.70
C LEU A 886 -26.22 20.77 10.05
N LEU A 887 -25.76 21.96 10.41
CA LEU A 887 -25.92 22.52 11.76
C LEU A 887 -26.70 23.85 11.70
N ASP A 888 -27.78 23.94 12.50
CA ASP A 888 -28.66 25.11 12.57
C ASP A 888 -27.99 26.37 13.16
N ASP A 889 -26.92 26.17 13.97
CA ASP A 889 -26.27 27.23 14.74
C ASP A 889 -24.74 27.04 14.68
N ILE A 890 -24.10 27.62 13.66
CA ILE A 890 -22.64 27.65 13.60
C ILE A 890 -22.19 28.81 14.46
N GLY A 891 -21.90 28.49 15.72
CA GLY A 891 -21.13 29.38 16.58
C GLY A 891 -19.90 29.87 15.80
N ALA A 892 -19.73 31.19 15.76
CA ALA A 892 -18.69 31.89 15.05
C ALA A 892 -17.30 31.23 15.20
N LYS A 893 -16.39 31.53 14.25
CA LYS A 893 -14.91 31.41 14.20
C LYS A 893 -14.14 30.80 15.41
N ASP A 894 -14.59 30.98 16.65
CA ASP A 894 -14.04 30.49 17.92
C ASP A 894 -14.34 29.00 18.27
N GLY A 895 -14.86 28.17 17.36
CA GLY A 895 -15.22 26.78 17.65
C GLY A 895 -14.05 25.86 18.01
N ALA A 896 -14.33 24.75 18.72
CA ALA A 896 -13.34 23.75 19.14
C ALA A 896 -13.73 22.32 18.79
N PHE A 897 -12.74 21.42 18.71
CA PHE A 897 -12.94 19.98 18.47
C PHE A 897 -11.81 19.13 19.07
N TYR A 898 -12.08 17.85 19.35
CA TYR A 898 -11.06 16.89 19.80
C TYR A 898 -10.43 16.19 18.59
N ALA A 899 -9.17 16.50 18.32
CA ALA A 899 -8.43 15.85 17.24
C ALA A 899 -8.11 14.39 17.60
N GLY A 900 -8.02 13.54 16.58
CA GLY A 900 -7.69 12.13 16.72
C GLY A 900 -8.89 11.23 17.03
N THR A 901 -10.11 11.79 17.02
CA THR A 901 -11.40 11.10 16.99
C THR A 901 -11.63 10.08 18.11
N MET A 902 -11.10 10.35 19.30
CA MET A 902 -11.30 9.54 20.50
C MET A 902 -11.83 10.41 21.63
N PHE A 903 -13.04 10.11 22.12
CA PHE A 903 -13.78 10.91 23.09
C PHE A 903 -14.98 10.14 23.65
N TRP A 904 -15.48 10.57 24.79
CA TRP A 904 -16.83 10.24 25.27
C TRP A 904 -17.84 11.27 24.75
N VAL A 905 -19.04 10.84 24.36
CA VAL A 905 -20.06 11.73 23.81
C VAL A 905 -21.48 11.32 24.20
N ARG A 906 -22.35 12.30 24.41
CA ARG A 906 -23.80 12.11 24.44
C ARG A 906 -24.31 12.02 23.00
N LEU A 907 -24.73 10.84 22.59
CA LEU A 907 -25.01 10.56 21.18
C LEU A 907 -26.05 11.50 20.55
N SER A 908 -27.03 11.99 21.32
CA SER A 908 -28.09 12.87 20.83
C SER A 908 -27.59 14.18 20.20
N CYS A 909 -26.42 14.69 20.61
CA CYS A 909 -25.84 15.90 20.01
C CYS A 909 -25.34 15.66 18.58
N LEU A 910 -25.04 14.41 18.22
CA LEU A 910 -24.54 14.04 16.89
C LEU A 910 -25.68 13.74 15.90
N ARG A 911 -26.95 13.92 16.29
CA ARG A 911 -28.12 13.69 15.42
C ARG A 911 -28.02 14.37 14.04
N PRO A 912 -27.57 15.63 13.92
CA PRO A 912 -27.46 16.27 12.60
C PRO A 912 -26.46 15.57 11.67
N LEU A 913 -25.42 14.93 12.23
CA LEU A 913 -24.43 14.19 11.43
C LEU A 913 -24.97 12.85 10.91
N ALA A 914 -26.14 12.39 11.38
CA ALA A 914 -26.76 11.15 10.91
C ALA A 914 -27.34 11.26 9.48
N GLU A 915 -27.38 12.47 8.90
CA GLU A 915 -27.68 12.67 7.48
C GLU A 915 -26.54 12.21 6.56
N LEU A 916 -25.32 12.15 7.08
CA LEU A 916 -24.17 11.60 6.36
C LEU A 916 -24.27 10.07 6.29
N LYS A 917 -23.94 9.53 5.12
CA LYS A 917 -23.89 8.08 4.87
C LYS A 917 -22.45 7.66 4.60
N LEU A 918 -22.13 6.39 4.84
CA LEU A 918 -20.83 5.84 4.43
C LEU A 918 -20.57 5.98 2.91
N THR A 919 -21.63 6.02 2.10
CA THR A 919 -21.53 6.27 0.65
C THR A 919 -21.07 7.67 0.30
N HIS A 920 -21.13 8.67 1.18
CA HIS A 920 -20.56 10.00 0.92
C HIS A 920 -19.02 10.00 1.02
N PHE A 921 -18.44 9.00 1.67
CA PHE A 921 -17.00 8.86 1.78
C PHE A 921 -16.46 8.14 0.55
N ALA A 922 -15.52 8.80 -0.14
CA ALA A 922 -14.83 8.20 -1.27
C ALA A 922 -14.05 6.94 -0.85
N PRO A 923 -13.85 5.97 -1.77
CA PRO A 923 -12.88 4.90 -1.57
C PRO A 923 -11.50 5.46 -1.21
N GLU A 924 -10.84 4.92 -0.17
CA GLU A 924 -9.51 5.39 0.23
C GLU A 924 -8.49 5.18 -0.90
N SER A 925 -7.81 6.26 -1.30
CA SER A 925 -6.76 6.28 -2.34
C SER A 925 -5.34 6.35 -1.74
N GLY A 926 -5.19 6.12 -0.42
CA GLY A 926 -3.90 6.24 0.26
C GLY A 926 -3.36 7.67 0.41
N ALA A 927 -4.06 8.69 -0.10
CA ALA A 927 -3.77 10.09 0.20
C ALA A 927 -4.12 10.40 1.67
N ASN A 928 -3.26 11.14 2.37
CA ASN A 928 -3.45 11.44 3.79
C ASN A 928 -4.70 12.30 4.06
N ASP A 929 -5.15 13.08 3.08
CA ASP A 929 -6.34 13.92 3.15
C ASP A 929 -7.61 13.21 2.66
N GLY A 930 -8.32 12.59 3.60
CA GLY A 930 -9.72 12.20 3.41
C GLY A 930 -10.60 13.43 3.51
N ALA A 931 -10.65 14.24 2.44
CA ALA A 931 -11.24 15.59 2.43
C ALA A 931 -12.58 15.72 3.19
N LEU A 932 -13.47 14.72 3.14
CA LEU A 932 -14.71 14.68 3.93
C LEU A 932 -14.50 14.22 5.39
N ALA A 933 -13.70 13.20 5.64
CA ALA A 933 -13.43 12.69 6.99
C ALA A 933 -12.77 13.75 7.88
N HIS A 934 -11.82 14.52 7.35
CA HIS A 934 -11.19 15.63 8.07
C HIS A 934 -12.20 16.76 8.39
N LEU A 935 -13.16 17.02 7.49
CA LEU A 935 -14.24 17.97 7.78
C LEU A 935 -15.13 17.44 8.91
N VAL A 936 -15.57 16.18 8.84
CA VAL A 936 -16.44 15.56 9.84
C VAL A 936 -15.77 15.45 11.22
N GLU A 937 -14.45 15.21 11.30
CA GLU A 937 -13.71 15.22 12.57
C GLU A 937 -13.93 16.53 13.34
N ARG A 938 -13.88 17.66 12.63
CA ARG A 938 -14.10 18.99 13.20
C ARG A 938 -15.56 19.22 13.57
N LEU A 939 -16.49 18.66 12.79
CA LEU A 939 -17.92 18.77 13.06
C LEU A 939 -18.35 18.09 14.38
N PHE A 940 -17.64 17.06 14.86
CA PHE A 940 -18.00 16.42 16.15
C PHE A 940 -18.05 17.41 17.31
N GLY A 941 -17.04 18.29 17.41
CA GLY A 941 -17.01 19.32 18.45
C GLY A 941 -18.11 20.36 18.27
N GLN A 942 -18.42 20.75 17.03
CA GLN A 942 -19.49 21.71 16.75
C GLN A 942 -20.89 21.16 16.99
N ALA A 943 -21.16 19.91 16.60
CA ALA A 943 -22.42 19.25 16.88
C ALA A 943 -22.64 19.05 18.40
N ALA A 944 -21.57 18.88 19.17
CA ALA A 944 -21.65 18.87 20.62
C ALA A 944 -22.03 20.23 21.24
N GLY A 945 -21.85 21.34 20.51
CA GLY A 945 -22.24 22.70 20.90
C GLY A 945 -21.03 23.65 21.06
N SER A 946 -21.26 24.95 20.81
CA SER A 946 -20.23 26.00 20.83
C SER A 946 -20.05 26.70 22.19
N GLY A 947 -20.87 26.37 23.20
CA GLY A 947 -20.76 26.94 24.55
C GLY A 947 -19.74 26.20 25.43
N THR A 948 -19.06 26.93 26.33
CA THR A 948 -18.05 26.38 27.25
C THR A 948 -18.56 25.28 28.18
N ASP A 949 -19.87 25.18 28.38
CA ASP A 949 -20.49 24.22 29.29
C ASP A 949 -20.84 22.88 28.61
N ALA A 950 -20.65 22.78 27.28
CA ALA A 950 -21.00 21.61 26.49
C ALA A 950 -19.83 20.63 26.25
N LEU A 951 -18.60 21.12 26.38
CA LEU A 951 -17.36 20.36 26.23
C LEU A 951 -16.63 20.31 27.57
N ALA A 952 -15.99 19.18 27.89
CA ALA A 952 -15.06 19.07 29.01
C ALA A 952 -13.80 18.31 28.59
N SER A 953 -12.63 18.68 29.12
CA SER A 953 -11.37 18.01 28.83
C SER A 953 -10.93 17.14 29.99
N ALA A 954 -10.45 15.94 29.67
CA ALA A 954 -9.82 15.03 30.63
C ALA A 954 -8.30 15.21 30.58
N PRO A 955 -7.65 15.61 31.70
CA PRO A 955 -6.19 15.68 31.77
C PRO A 955 -5.55 14.30 31.57
N VAL A 956 -4.32 14.27 31.04
CA VAL A 956 -3.57 13.02 30.81
C VAL A 956 -3.34 12.23 32.10
N ASP A 957 -3.09 12.94 33.20
CA ASP A 957 -3.00 12.35 34.53
C ASP A 957 -4.41 12.00 35.04
N PRO A 958 -4.75 10.71 35.22
CA PRO A 958 -6.08 10.28 35.66
C PRO A 958 -6.45 10.77 37.06
N GLY A 959 -5.48 11.20 37.87
CA GLY A 959 -5.72 11.74 39.21
C GLY A 959 -6.16 13.20 39.26
N GLN A 960 -6.06 13.94 38.15
CA GLN A 960 -6.53 15.33 38.07
C GLN A 960 -8.02 15.38 37.71
N PRO A 961 -8.80 16.33 38.24
CA PRO A 961 -10.22 16.45 37.93
C PRO A 961 -10.45 16.90 36.48
N LEU A 962 -11.63 16.60 35.93
CA LEU A 962 -12.03 17.08 34.61
C LEU A 962 -12.06 18.62 34.55
N ASP A 963 -11.55 19.18 33.45
CA ASP A 963 -11.73 20.59 33.12
C ASP A 963 -13.05 20.78 32.38
N VAL A 964 -14.01 21.38 33.06
CA VAL A 964 -15.41 21.49 32.63
C VAL A 964 -15.73 22.79 31.91
N ALA A 965 -14.73 23.63 31.72
CA ALA A 965 -14.80 24.82 30.86
C ALA A 965 -13.47 24.96 30.10
N PRO A 966 -13.11 23.94 29.30
CA PRO A 966 -11.77 23.82 28.76
C PRO A 966 -11.50 24.86 27.68
N ARG A 967 -10.24 25.27 27.57
CA ARG A 967 -9.78 26.15 26.49
C ARG A 967 -9.00 25.35 25.45
N PRO A 968 -9.17 25.64 24.15
CA PRO A 968 -8.37 25.00 23.12
C PRO A 968 -6.87 25.24 23.29
N ALA A 969 -6.07 24.26 22.86
CA ALA A 969 -4.63 24.30 22.95
C ALA A 969 -4.02 25.55 22.27
N THR A 970 -3.08 26.19 22.97
CA THR A 970 -2.39 27.40 22.48
C THR A 970 -1.27 27.07 21.50
N ILE A 971 -0.76 25.84 21.49
CA ILE A 971 0.26 25.36 20.56
C ILE A 971 -0.32 24.38 19.54
N THR A 972 0.38 24.17 18.43
CA THR A 972 0.00 23.15 17.45
C THR A 972 0.29 21.75 17.97
N VAL A 973 -0.38 20.73 17.44
CA VAL A 973 -0.14 19.33 17.79
C VAL A 973 1.32 18.93 17.51
N ASP A 974 1.87 19.43 16.41
CA ASP A 974 3.30 19.31 16.06
C ASP A 974 4.23 19.84 17.14
N ALA A 975 3.93 21.03 17.66
CA ALA A 975 4.71 21.68 18.70
C ALA A 975 4.59 20.91 20.02
N TYR A 976 3.37 20.49 20.37
CA TYR A 976 3.09 19.70 21.57
C TYR A 976 3.92 18.41 21.59
N PHE A 977 3.86 17.58 20.55
CA PHE A 977 4.66 16.35 20.50
C PHE A 977 6.16 16.61 20.51
N THR A 978 6.61 17.68 19.87
CA THR A 978 8.04 18.04 19.85
C THR A 978 8.54 18.43 21.25
N GLU A 979 7.75 19.18 22.02
CA GLU A 979 8.07 19.56 23.39
C GLU A 979 7.98 18.36 24.33
N ARG A 980 6.91 17.58 24.23
CA ARG A 980 6.70 16.38 25.04
C ARG A 980 7.82 15.36 24.89
N GLN A 981 8.28 15.15 23.66
CA GLN A 981 9.43 14.28 23.39
C GLN A 981 10.71 14.80 24.06
N LYS A 982 10.92 16.12 24.14
CA LYS A 982 12.08 16.69 24.86
C LYS A 982 11.96 16.47 26.36
N GLU A 983 10.78 16.64 26.95
CA GLU A 983 10.53 16.40 28.38
C GLU A 983 10.79 14.94 28.77
N LEU A 984 10.29 13.99 27.96
CA LEU A 984 10.52 12.57 28.20
C LEU A 984 12.00 12.21 28.11
N ARG A 985 12.77 12.85 27.22
CA ARG A 985 14.22 12.70 27.13
C ARG A 985 14.96 13.28 28.34
N THR A 986 14.55 14.43 28.86
CA THR A 986 15.21 15.06 30.03
C THR A 986 14.87 14.39 31.35
N ARG A 987 13.66 13.84 31.53
CA ARG A 987 13.33 12.99 32.70
C ARG A 987 14.18 11.72 32.73
N LYS A 988 14.37 11.05 31.58
CA LYS A 988 15.28 9.89 31.46
C LYS A 988 16.73 10.19 31.87
N THR A 989 17.21 11.42 31.70
CA THR A 989 18.58 11.79 32.12
C THR A 989 18.75 12.03 33.63
N LYS A 990 17.66 12.22 34.40
CA LYS A 990 17.72 12.46 35.85
C LYS A 990 17.57 11.18 36.69
N ASP A 991 16.83 10.18 36.21
CA ASP A 991 16.45 9.01 37.03
C ASP A 991 17.45 7.83 36.98
N GLY A 992 18.64 8.02 36.38
CA GLY A 992 19.79 7.12 36.58
C GLY A 992 19.63 5.65 36.14
N GLN A 993 18.49 5.25 35.56
CA GLN A 993 18.31 3.92 34.97
C GLN A 993 18.62 3.97 33.49
N GLY A 994 19.86 3.59 33.17
CA GLY A 994 20.30 3.36 31.81
C GLY A 994 19.57 2.17 31.19
N ALA A 995 18.79 2.43 30.15
CA ALA A 995 18.58 1.51 29.04
C ALA A 995 18.28 2.32 27.77
N LEU A 996 19.30 2.31 26.89
CA LEU A 996 19.31 2.23 25.43
C LEU A 996 18.25 3.00 24.60
N ILE A 997 18.81 3.60 23.55
CA ILE A 997 18.22 4.45 22.52
C ILE A 997 17.12 3.70 21.75
N TRP A 998 15.98 4.39 21.61
CA TRP A 998 14.73 4.00 20.94
C TRP A 998 14.87 3.61 19.47
#